data_AF-A0A9P6VAA2-F1
#
_entry.id   AF-A0A9P6VAA2-F1
#
_cell.length_a   1.000
_cell.length_b   1.000
_cell.length_c   1.000
_cell.angle_alpha   90.00
_cell.angle_beta   90.00
_cell.angle_gamma   90.00
#
_symmetry.space_group_name_H-M   'P 1'
#
loop_
_entity.id
_entity.type
_entity.pdbx_description
1 polymer ?
#
loop_
_entity_poly.entity_id
_entity_poly.type
_entity_poly.pdbx_seq_one_letter_code
_entity_poly.pdbx_strand_id
1 'polypeptide(L)'
;MKLLSLTAAITAVLLASSIVEADISKIVRVDQASQQFIDTQGRSRHFHGTNMVKKKFPFHADIDKFVAGYSVVDRDIQHLKDLNVNVVRLGVHWAGVEPGRGQYNQTYLDITNTIIQRLQDNGIYTLVDQHQDVLSAQTCGHGVPLWFVKADWVQPAHRMPYPQKAPFPVDANGVPSDADCNSIDWATSYLDYAVGNAFGRLYNNYDGLGDAWAAYWKVVSTKYGSFPGVMGYDLMNEPWVGDHMADPTLLVPGVGDRKNMEALWNKGNAAIRTVDPTTIVMFEGSTYDILSGFNNVPGGDGSKTAHSYHYYNPPQLGSIETTILNRIKDNVRLKTTGMLTEFEIWDESPAGVAKSLEIVVQADRYLQSWAAWAYEELLDWSTGEPAPELALIYARTYAEATAGVTKTSYFEDYTGKYWVSWAANTGITAPGLIRISQKAYYPDGIRVISNPPNAITHTMENDNVVQLHYTNAAVNGQVILSSVQPLYPTGAIRNSASGGKCIDIFQGTLNANNPIVLFTCGPSWNQVWKFKQGTIQLAFDKAHKSNTYCLDTQPSAPTDKFLNIVLNTCEAGKASQQWTTNAAGNIVNTASGYCVDINGGTYKDGTKLLAYTCGNAQANQVWGLPGGTNGVWEVKL
;
A
#
# COMPACT_ATOMS: atom_id res chain seq x y z
N MET A 1 74.13 -15.18 9.32
CA MET A 1 72.97 -15.39 10.22
C MET A 1 72.22 -14.07 10.34
N LYS A 2 71.19 -13.87 9.51
CA LYS A 2 70.32 -12.69 9.54
C LYS A 2 68.89 -13.18 9.76
N LEU A 3 68.24 -12.63 10.78
CA LEU A 3 66.84 -12.84 11.15
C LEU A 3 65.93 -12.46 9.98
N LEU A 4 64.91 -13.29 9.72
CA LEU A 4 63.77 -12.97 8.87
C LEU A 4 62.49 -13.15 9.69
N SER A 5 61.73 -12.07 9.77
CA SER A 5 60.44 -11.89 10.42
C SER A 5 59.33 -12.74 9.78
N LEU A 6 58.54 -13.43 10.59
CA LEU A 6 57.25 -13.99 10.18
C LEU A 6 56.18 -12.88 10.25
N THR A 7 55.65 -12.47 9.10
CA THR A 7 54.37 -11.76 9.01
C THR A 7 53.27 -12.78 8.70
N ALA A 8 52.30 -12.90 9.61
CA ALA A 8 51.09 -13.69 9.39
C ALA A 8 50.15 -12.94 8.44
N ALA A 9 49.83 -13.54 7.30
CA ALA A 9 48.82 -13.04 6.38
C ALA A 9 47.42 -13.42 6.91
N ILE A 10 46.66 -12.42 7.35
CA ILE A 10 45.23 -12.55 7.65
C ILE A 10 44.50 -12.63 6.31
N THR A 11 43.95 -13.79 5.98
CA THR A 11 43.07 -13.95 4.81
C THR A 11 41.69 -13.40 5.19
N ALA A 12 41.36 -12.21 4.68
CA ALA A 12 40.00 -11.69 4.76
C ALA A 12 39.09 -12.54 3.87
N VAL A 13 38.16 -13.26 4.48
CA VAL A 13 37.03 -13.89 3.76
C VAL A 13 36.08 -12.75 3.39
N LEU A 14 36.13 -12.32 2.13
CA LEU A 14 35.06 -11.55 1.52
C LEU A 14 33.83 -12.46 1.45
N LEU A 15 32.86 -12.24 2.36
CA LEU A 15 31.49 -12.66 2.15
C LEU A 15 30.97 -11.89 0.93
N ALA A 16 31.07 -12.52 -0.24
CA ALA A 16 30.31 -12.08 -1.39
C ALA A 16 28.83 -12.30 -1.03
N SER A 17 28.13 -11.21 -0.70
CA SER A 17 26.67 -11.19 -0.67
C SER A 17 26.21 -11.56 -2.07
N SER A 18 25.83 -12.82 -2.29
CA SER A 18 25.07 -13.18 -3.48
C SER A 18 23.76 -12.42 -3.38
N ILE A 19 23.60 -11.40 -4.22
CA ILE A 19 22.28 -10.83 -4.49
C ILE A 19 21.48 -11.99 -5.07
N VAL A 20 20.66 -12.62 -4.23
CA VAL A 20 19.63 -13.53 -4.72
C VAL A 20 18.64 -12.60 -5.42
N GLU A 21 18.65 -12.60 -6.75
CA GLU A 21 17.56 -12.01 -7.53
C GLU A 21 16.24 -12.56 -6.98
N ALA A 22 15.33 -11.67 -6.60
CA ALA A 22 14.00 -12.09 -6.17
C ALA A 22 13.30 -12.72 -7.38
N ASP A 23 13.13 -14.05 -7.37
CA ASP A 23 12.48 -14.77 -8.47
C ASP A 23 10.97 -14.47 -8.44
N ILE A 24 10.58 -13.38 -9.12
CA ILE A 24 9.21 -12.88 -9.14
C ILE A 24 8.31 -13.84 -9.94
N SER A 25 7.22 -14.30 -9.33
CA SER A 25 6.32 -15.27 -9.98
C SER A 25 5.36 -14.55 -10.93
N LYS A 26 5.26 -14.95 -12.20
CA LYS A 26 4.32 -14.34 -13.14
C LYS A 26 2.86 -14.53 -12.70
N ILE A 27 2.06 -13.47 -12.79
CA ILE A 27 0.61 -13.55 -12.61
C ILE A 27 -0.01 -14.10 -13.89
N VAL A 28 -0.74 -15.21 -13.79
CA VAL A 28 -1.19 -15.97 -14.98
C VAL A 28 -2.69 -16.08 -15.12
N ARG A 29 -3.43 -15.85 -14.04
CA ARG A 29 -4.90 -15.87 -14.08
C ARG A 29 -5.52 -15.20 -12.86
N VAL A 30 -6.81 -14.98 -12.96
CA VAL A 30 -7.70 -14.69 -11.83
C VAL A 30 -8.45 -15.98 -11.47
N ASP A 31 -8.54 -16.27 -10.18
CA ASP A 31 -9.53 -17.21 -9.67
C ASP A 31 -10.87 -16.49 -9.52
N GLN A 32 -11.82 -16.81 -10.40
CA GLN A 32 -13.12 -16.14 -10.47
C GLN A 32 -14.01 -16.44 -9.25
N ALA A 33 -13.75 -17.54 -8.53
CA ALA A 33 -14.55 -17.91 -7.36
C ALA A 33 -14.08 -17.17 -6.10
N SER A 34 -12.76 -17.04 -5.92
CA SER A 34 -12.18 -16.30 -4.79
C SER A 34 -11.90 -14.83 -5.08
N GLN A 35 -11.98 -14.42 -6.36
CA GLN A 35 -11.59 -13.10 -6.86
C GLN A 35 -10.15 -12.75 -6.51
N GLN A 36 -9.21 -13.68 -6.71
CA GLN A 36 -7.79 -13.47 -6.37
C GLN A 36 -6.91 -13.63 -7.60
N PHE A 37 -5.86 -12.81 -7.69
CA PHE A 37 -4.80 -13.00 -8.66
C PHE A 37 -3.98 -14.23 -8.30
N ILE A 38 -3.71 -15.08 -9.28
CA ILE A 38 -2.98 -16.33 -9.09
C ILE A 38 -1.69 -16.31 -9.91
N ASP A 39 -0.57 -16.61 -9.25
CA ASP A 39 0.72 -16.72 -9.90
C ASP A 39 1.00 -18.09 -10.52
N THR A 40 2.11 -18.21 -11.27
CA THR A 40 2.57 -19.46 -11.89
C THR A 40 2.81 -20.59 -10.90
N GLN A 41 3.04 -20.27 -9.63
CA GLN A 41 3.22 -21.22 -8.54
C GLN A 41 1.89 -21.64 -7.89
N GLY A 42 0.77 -21.06 -8.33
CA GLY A 42 -0.57 -21.35 -7.83
C GLY A 42 -0.97 -20.58 -6.58
N ARG A 43 -0.14 -19.64 -6.10
CA ARG A 43 -0.42 -18.86 -4.90
C ARG A 43 -1.42 -17.74 -5.20
N SER A 44 -2.27 -17.42 -4.23
CA SER A 44 -3.07 -16.19 -4.27
C SER A 44 -2.19 -14.99 -3.93
N ARG A 45 -2.27 -13.93 -4.74
CA ARG A 45 -1.43 -12.74 -4.67
C ARG A 45 -2.23 -11.48 -4.36
N HIS A 46 -1.61 -10.60 -3.56
CA HIS A 46 -2.15 -9.31 -3.15
C HIS A 46 -1.10 -8.23 -3.36
N PHE A 47 -1.54 -7.06 -3.79
CA PHE A 47 -0.63 -5.99 -4.20
C PHE A 47 -0.94 -4.68 -3.50
N HIS A 48 0.07 -4.11 -2.85
CA HIS A 48 0.05 -2.79 -2.22
C HIS A 48 1.14 -1.95 -2.86
N GLY A 49 0.78 -0.75 -3.34
CA GLY A 49 1.71 0.02 -4.14
C GLY A 49 1.34 1.45 -4.42
N THR A 50 2.01 2.01 -5.42
CA THR A 50 1.91 3.43 -5.76
C THR A 50 1.91 3.64 -7.28
N ASN A 51 1.39 4.79 -7.70
CA ASN A 51 1.46 5.26 -9.08
C ASN A 51 2.80 5.96 -9.32
N MET A 52 3.41 5.72 -10.47
CA MET A 52 4.58 6.46 -10.95
C MET A 52 4.33 6.88 -12.40
N VAL A 53 3.89 8.13 -12.58
CA VAL A 53 3.39 8.61 -13.87
C VAL A 53 4.02 9.95 -14.22
N LYS A 54 4.87 9.98 -15.26
CA LYS A 54 5.41 11.23 -15.77
C LYS A 54 4.58 11.76 -16.93
N LYS A 55 3.74 12.75 -16.65
CA LYS A 55 2.73 13.30 -17.57
C LYS A 55 3.29 14.25 -18.65
N LYS A 56 4.54 14.70 -18.50
CA LYS A 56 5.22 15.62 -19.44
C LYS A 56 6.38 14.94 -20.14
N PHE A 57 6.70 15.41 -21.36
CA PHE A 57 7.87 14.96 -22.12
C PHE A 57 9.14 14.98 -21.23
N PRO A 58 9.96 13.91 -21.22
CA PRO A 58 9.97 12.77 -22.16
C PRO A 58 9.02 11.60 -21.81
N PHE A 59 8.05 11.79 -20.90
CA PHE A 59 7.01 10.82 -20.52
C PHE A 59 7.51 9.52 -19.84
N HIS A 60 8.77 9.50 -19.39
CA HIS A 60 9.35 8.42 -18.61
C HIS A 60 10.21 8.98 -17.47
N ALA A 61 10.31 8.21 -16.38
CA ALA A 61 11.18 8.53 -15.26
C ALA A 61 12.66 8.58 -15.68
N ASP A 62 13.46 9.39 -14.98
CA ASP A 62 14.92 9.37 -15.12
C ASP A 62 15.48 8.05 -14.56
N ILE A 63 16.44 7.44 -15.25
CA ILE A 63 17.02 6.14 -14.88
C ILE A 63 18.48 6.25 -14.42
N ASP A 64 19.06 7.45 -14.47
CA ASP A 64 20.47 7.72 -14.20
C ASP A 64 20.65 8.61 -12.96
N LYS A 65 19.73 9.57 -12.76
CA LYS A 65 19.79 10.55 -11.69
C LYS A 65 18.54 10.48 -10.84
N PHE A 66 18.75 10.58 -9.53
CA PHE A 66 17.63 10.79 -8.62
C PHE A 66 16.97 12.14 -8.89
N VAL A 67 15.68 12.11 -9.18
CA VAL A 67 14.79 13.25 -9.32
C VAL A 67 13.56 12.92 -8.50
N ALA A 68 13.34 13.63 -7.39
CA ALA A 68 12.23 13.35 -6.49
C ALA A 68 10.92 13.19 -7.28
N GLY A 69 10.28 12.02 -7.13
CA GLY A 69 9.01 11.69 -7.78
C GLY A 69 9.11 11.30 -9.26
N TYR A 70 10.23 11.56 -9.93
CA TYR A 70 10.37 11.43 -11.38
C TYR A 70 11.60 10.65 -11.83
N SER A 71 12.18 9.83 -10.94
CA SER A 71 13.23 8.86 -11.25
C SER A 71 12.84 7.45 -10.81
N VAL A 72 13.53 6.46 -11.38
CA VAL A 72 13.57 5.09 -10.87
C VAL A 72 15.02 4.68 -10.79
N VAL A 73 15.72 5.09 -9.73
CA VAL A 73 17.11 4.72 -9.42
C VAL A 73 17.19 3.97 -8.09
N ASP A 74 18.38 3.53 -7.69
CA ASP A 74 18.57 2.72 -6.47
C ASP A 74 17.98 3.37 -5.20
N ARG A 75 18.02 4.71 -5.13
CA ARG A 75 17.38 5.45 -4.03
C ARG A 75 15.85 5.27 -4.02
N ASP A 76 15.20 5.39 -5.17
CA ASP A 76 13.75 5.15 -5.30
C ASP A 76 13.40 3.71 -4.96
N ILE A 77 14.19 2.75 -5.45
CA ILE A 77 14.01 1.34 -5.12
C ILE A 77 14.13 1.10 -3.61
N GLN A 78 15.07 1.77 -2.94
CA GLN A 78 15.20 1.65 -1.49
C GLN A 78 13.99 2.25 -0.77
N HIS A 79 13.46 3.40 -1.22
CA HIS A 79 12.22 3.95 -0.67
C HIS A 79 11.06 2.96 -0.82
N LEU A 80 10.83 2.44 -2.03
CA LEU A 80 9.74 1.48 -2.30
C LEU A 80 9.84 0.22 -1.42
N LYS A 81 11.06 -0.28 -1.18
CA LYS A 81 11.30 -1.41 -0.27
C LYS A 81 10.97 -1.06 1.19
N ASP A 82 11.43 0.09 1.68
CA ASP A 82 11.17 0.55 3.05
C ASP A 82 9.66 0.82 3.30
N LEU A 83 8.93 1.19 2.24
CA LEU A 83 7.49 1.38 2.20
C LEU A 83 6.70 0.06 2.03
N ASN A 84 7.34 -1.10 1.95
CA ASN A 84 6.70 -2.41 1.66
C ASN A 84 5.91 -2.47 0.33
N VAL A 85 6.24 -1.62 -0.64
CA VAL A 85 5.62 -1.65 -1.96
C VAL A 85 6.00 -2.93 -2.70
N ASN A 86 5.02 -3.58 -3.31
CA ASN A 86 5.24 -4.71 -4.22
C ASN A 86 4.63 -4.52 -5.60
N VAL A 87 3.99 -3.39 -5.89
CA VAL A 87 3.52 -3.03 -7.22
C VAL A 87 3.72 -1.54 -7.49
N VAL A 88 4.06 -1.21 -8.73
CA VAL A 88 3.99 0.14 -9.27
C VAL A 88 3.02 0.15 -10.44
N ARG A 89 2.01 1.03 -10.39
CA ARG A 89 1.19 1.39 -11.56
C ARG A 89 1.99 2.41 -12.37
N LEU A 90 2.64 1.95 -13.43
CA LEU A 90 3.62 2.69 -14.21
C LEU A 90 2.95 3.30 -15.45
N GLY A 91 2.95 4.62 -15.54
CA GLY A 91 2.39 5.32 -16.69
C GLY A 91 3.24 5.14 -17.96
N VAL A 92 2.66 4.52 -18.97
CA VAL A 92 3.22 4.32 -20.31
C VAL A 92 2.38 5.10 -21.32
N HIS A 93 2.76 6.36 -21.55
CA HIS A 93 1.97 7.28 -22.37
C HIS A 93 1.96 6.86 -23.85
N TRP A 94 0.80 6.90 -24.49
CA TRP A 94 0.68 6.63 -25.93
C TRP A 94 1.51 7.62 -26.75
N ALA A 95 1.53 8.89 -26.36
CA ALA A 95 2.39 9.91 -26.94
C ALA A 95 3.89 9.56 -26.90
N GLY A 96 4.34 8.85 -25.86
CA GLY A 96 5.72 8.36 -25.74
C GLY A 96 6.01 7.17 -26.65
N VAL A 97 5.07 6.23 -26.76
CA VAL A 97 5.21 5.00 -27.56
C VAL A 97 5.07 5.26 -29.06
N GLU A 98 4.13 6.10 -29.49
CA GLU A 98 3.80 6.33 -30.91
C GLU A 98 3.75 7.85 -31.22
N PRO A 99 4.89 8.56 -31.17
CA PRO A 99 4.94 10.01 -31.39
C PRO A 99 4.52 10.42 -32.82
N GLY A 100 4.65 9.52 -33.80
CA GLY A 100 4.11 9.65 -35.15
C GLY A 100 3.23 8.45 -35.48
N ARG A 101 2.16 8.64 -36.26
CA ARG A 101 1.20 7.57 -36.55
C ARG A 101 1.89 6.39 -37.27
N GLY A 102 1.82 5.20 -36.69
CA GLY A 102 2.52 3.98 -37.10
C GLY A 102 4.04 3.99 -36.87
N GLN A 103 4.56 5.02 -36.19
CA GLN A 103 6.00 5.20 -35.92
C GLN A 103 6.26 5.06 -34.43
N TYR A 104 6.72 3.87 -34.03
CA TYR A 104 6.96 3.53 -32.63
C TYR A 104 8.36 3.94 -32.16
N ASN A 105 8.43 4.59 -30.99
CA ASN A 105 9.67 5.11 -30.42
C ASN A 105 10.41 4.02 -29.64
N GLN A 106 11.41 3.41 -30.28
CA GLN A 106 12.17 2.33 -29.65
C GLN A 106 12.96 2.79 -28.42
N THR A 107 13.49 4.02 -28.42
CA THR A 107 14.22 4.59 -27.28
C THR A 107 13.32 4.69 -26.05
N TYR A 108 12.09 5.18 -26.21
CA TYR A 108 11.12 5.24 -25.12
C TYR A 108 10.81 3.83 -24.57
N LEU A 109 10.54 2.88 -25.47
CA LEU A 109 10.26 1.50 -25.10
C LEU A 109 11.43 0.82 -24.37
N ASP A 110 12.68 1.12 -24.74
CA ASP A 110 13.87 0.56 -24.09
C ASP A 110 14.14 1.17 -22.71
N ILE A 111 13.85 2.46 -22.52
CA ILE A 111 13.95 3.10 -21.20
C ILE A 111 12.88 2.56 -20.26
N THR A 112 11.63 2.46 -20.72
CA THR A 112 10.55 1.84 -19.93
C THR A 112 10.84 0.37 -19.63
N ASN A 113 11.40 -0.39 -20.57
CA ASN A 113 11.89 -1.75 -20.32
C ASN A 113 12.91 -1.80 -19.18
N THR A 114 13.85 -0.85 -19.14
CA THR A 114 14.86 -0.75 -18.07
C THR A 114 14.23 -0.46 -16.71
N ILE A 115 13.22 0.42 -16.68
CA ILE A 115 12.44 0.71 -15.47
C ILE A 115 11.72 -0.55 -14.97
N ILE A 116 11.01 -1.26 -15.86
CA ILE A 116 10.28 -2.49 -15.52
C ILE A 116 11.24 -3.58 -15.00
N GLN A 117 12.38 -3.79 -15.68
CA GLN A 117 13.40 -4.73 -15.23
C GLN A 117 13.90 -4.38 -13.82
N ARG A 118 14.22 -3.10 -13.57
CA ARG A 118 14.72 -2.65 -12.26
C ARG A 118 13.69 -2.86 -11.14
N LEU A 119 12.40 -2.62 -11.40
CA LEU A 119 11.34 -2.92 -10.45
C LEU A 119 11.23 -4.43 -10.18
N GLN A 120 11.21 -5.23 -11.25
CA GLN A 120 11.14 -6.69 -11.20
C GLN A 120 12.29 -7.31 -10.39
N ASP A 121 13.54 -6.89 -10.64
CA ASP A 121 14.75 -7.40 -9.96
C ASP A 121 14.71 -7.14 -8.45
N ASN A 122 13.84 -6.22 -8.02
CA ASN A 122 13.65 -5.83 -6.64
C ASN A 122 12.32 -6.35 -6.06
N GLY A 123 11.67 -7.30 -6.72
CA GLY A 123 10.44 -7.95 -6.26
C GLY A 123 9.22 -7.03 -6.32
N ILE A 124 9.22 -6.04 -7.22
CA ILE A 124 8.13 -5.08 -7.42
C ILE A 124 7.51 -5.35 -8.80
N TYR A 125 6.21 -5.63 -8.82
CA TYR A 125 5.45 -5.80 -10.05
C TYR A 125 5.20 -4.47 -10.74
N THR A 126 5.01 -4.52 -12.05
CA THR A 126 4.53 -3.39 -12.83
C THR A 126 3.11 -3.69 -13.33
N LEU A 127 2.17 -2.80 -12.98
CA LEU A 127 0.93 -2.64 -13.72
C LEU A 127 1.19 -1.56 -14.79
N VAL A 128 1.21 -1.94 -16.06
CA VAL A 128 1.48 -1.01 -17.16
C VAL A 128 0.21 -0.26 -17.48
N ASP A 129 0.21 1.05 -17.25
CA ASP A 129 -0.96 1.90 -17.39
C ASP A 129 -0.85 2.81 -18.62
N GLN A 130 -1.79 2.70 -19.56
CA GLN A 130 -1.94 3.71 -20.60
C GLN A 130 -2.61 4.95 -20.02
N HIS A 131 -1.75 5.79 -19.44
CA HIS A 131 -2.22 6.96 -18.72
C HIS A 131 -2.67 8.09 -19.65
N GLN A 132 -3.73 8.79 -19.24
CA GLN A 132 -4.23 10.02 -19.86
C GLN A 132 -5.02 10.85 -18.83
N ASP A 133 -4.97 12.17 -18.94
CA ASP A 133 -5.95 13.07 -18.34
C ASP A 133 -6.39 14.06 -19.41
N VAL A 134 -7.71 14.23 -19.57
CA VAL A 134 -8.29 15.12 -20.60
C VAL A 134 -7.71 14.85 -22.00
N LEU A 135 -7.37 13.57 -22.25
CA LEU A 135 -6.93 12.93 -23.49
C LEU A 135 -5.61 13.40 -24.12
N SER A 136 -5.43 14.70 -24.40
CA SER A 136 -4.35 15.24 -25.25
C SER A 136 -3.86 16.62 -24.80
N ALA A 137 -2.63 16.96 -25.15
CA ALA A 137 -2.09 18.33 -25.01
C ALA A 137 -2.96 19.38 -25.74
N GLN A 138 -3.56 19.02 -26.87
CA GLN A 138 -4.46 19.91 -27.64
C GLN A 138 -5.78 20.23 -26.91
N THR A 139 -6.09 19.47 -25.86
CA THR A 139 -7.26 19.64 -24.99
C THR A 139 -6.84 19.97 -23.55
N CYS A 140 -5.68 20.62 -23.37
CA CYS A 140 -5.10 20.97 -22.07
C CYS A 140 -4.79 19.79 -21.13
N GLY A 141 -4.65 18.59 -21.71
CA GLY A 141 -4.35 17.35 -21.00
C GLY A 141 -3.08 16.65 -21.49
N HIS A 142 -3.06 15.33 -21.37
CA HIS A 142 -1.99 14.46 -21.89
C HIS A 142 -2.51 13.03 -22.09
N GLY A 143 -1.75 12.22 -22.83
CA GLY A 143 -2.05 10.81 -23.04
C GLY A 143 -1.78 10.40 -24.49
N VAL A 144 -2.64 10.85 -25.40
CA VAL A 144 -2.55 10.54 -26.83
C VAL A 144 -1.51 11.44 -27.54
N PRO A 145 -0.90 10.97 -28.64
CA PRO A 145 0.06 11.74 -29.43
C PRO A 145 -0.56 12.94 -30.18
N LEU A 146 0.25 13.94 -30.52
CA LEU A 146 -0.20 15.17 -31.20
C LEU A 146 -0.86 14.93 -32.58
N TRP A 147 -0.56 13.84 -33.26
CA TRP A 147 -1.21 13.50 -34.53
C TRP A 147 -2.67 13.07 -34.36
N PHE A 148 -3.10 12.78 -33.12
CA PHE A 148 -4.42 12.26 -32.80
C PHE A 148 -5.51 13.31 -33.01
N VAL A 149 -5.51 14.42 -32.25
CA VAL A 149 -6.56 15.43 -32.29
C VAL A 149 -6.35 16.36 -33.48
N LYS A 150 -7.40 16.61 -34.27
CA LYS A 150 -7.34 17.56 -35.40
C LYS A 150 -8.20 18.79 -35.15
N ALA A 151 -7.67 19.96 -35.50
CA ALA A 151 -8.31 21.25 -35.25
C ALA A 151 -9.61 21.51 -36.04
N ASP A 152 -9.88 20.71 -37.08
CA ASP A 152 -11.05 20.78 -37.95
C ASP A 152 -12.19 19.83 -37.52
N TRP A 153 -11.98 19.01 -36.49
CA TRP A 153 -13.01 18.11 -35.96
C TRP A 153 -14.17 18.83 -35.27
N VAL A 154 -13.92 20.05 -34.78
CA VAL A 154 -14.90 20.90 -34.11
C VAL A 154 -14.93 22.26 -34.77
N GLN A 155 -16.11 22.88 -34.77
CA GLN A 155 -16.29 24.25 -35.27
C GLN A 155 -15.41 25.22 -34.48
N PRO A 156 -14.90 26.31 -35.07
CA PRO A 156 -14.01 27.25 -34.39
C PRO A 156 -14.55 27.75 -33.04
N ALA A 157 -15.87 27.97 -32.92
CA ALA A 157 -16.53 28.42 -31.70
C ALA A 157 -16.62 27.36 -30.59
N HIS A 158 -16.44 26.06 -30.91
CA HIS A 158 -16.52 24.94 -29.97
C HIS A 158 -15.15 24.31 -29.67
N ARG A 159 -14.06 24.96 -30.10
CA ARG A 159 -12.70 24.54 -29.74
C ARG A 159 -12.47 24.68 -28.24
N MET A 160 -11.45 23.98 -27.75
CA MET A 160 -11.02 24.05 -26.35
C MET A 160 -10.91 25.52 -25.89
N PRO A 161 -11.48 25.93 -24.74
CA PRO A 161 -12.13 25.11 -23.70
C PRO A 161 -13.66 25.31 -23.66
N TYR A 162 -14.34 25.36 -24.81
CA TYR A 162 -15.79 25.58 -24.81
C TYR A 162 -16.52 24.36 -24.19
N PRO A 163 -17.46 24.56 -23.23
CA PRO A 163 -18.14 25.82 -22.91
C PRO A 163 -17.59 26.62 -21.71
N GLN A 164 -16.52 26.19 -21.04
CA GLN A 164 -15.98 26.89 -19.87
C GLN A 164 -15.58 28.33 -20.21
N LYS A 165 -14.94 28.54 -21.36
CA LYS A 165 -14.55 29.87 -21.88
C LYS A 165 -14.63 29.93 -23.40
N ALA A 166 -14.40 31.14 -23.93
CA ALA A 166 -14.13 31.33 -25.34
C ALA A 166 -12.87 30.53 -25.77
N PRO A 167 -12.85 29.98 -27.00
CA PRO A 167 -11.73 29.19 -27.50
C PRO A 167 -10.37 29.85 -27.34
N PHE A 168 -9.39 29.05 -26.91
CA PHE A 168 -8.02 29.53 -26.70
C PHE A 168 -7.27 29.75 -28.03
N PRO A 169 -6.32 30.71 -28.07
CA PRO A 169 -5.28 30.69 -29.08
C PRO A 169 -4.43 29.43 -28.93
N VAL A 170 -3.91 28.92 -30.04
CA VAL A 170 -3.12 27.70 -30.08
C VAL A 170 -1.86 27.88 -30.92
N ASP A 171 -0.83 27.08 -30.64
CA ASP A 171 0.38 27.02 -31.44
C ASP A 171 0.17 26.27 -32.78
N ALA A 172 1.26 26.03 -33.52
CA ALA A 172 1.21 25.30 -34.80
C ALA A 172 0.74 23.84 -34.68
N ASN A 173 0.81 23.24 -33.50
CA ASN A 173 0.35 21.88 -33.22
C ASN A 173 -1.09 21.85 -32.68
N GLY A 174 -1.73 23.01 -32.54
CA GLY A 174 -3.07 23.12 -31.95
C GLY A 174 -3.07 23.03 -30.42
N VAL A 175 -1.92 23.27 -29.77
CA VAL A 175 -1.77 23.20 -28.31
C VAL A 175 -1.97 24.60 -27.70
N PRO A 176 -2.90 24.77 -26.74
CA PRO A 176 -3.02 26.01 -25.96
C PRO A 176 -1.81 26.21 -25.04
N SER A 177 -1.59 27.44 -24.56
CA SER A 177 -0.49 27.70 -23.62
C SER A 177 -0.77 27.12 -22.23
N ASP A 178 0.29 26.79 -21.48
CA ASP A 178 0.16 26.37 -20.06
C ASP A 178 -0.61 27.40 -19.24
N ALA A 179 -0.43 28.70 -19.52
CA ALA A 179 -1.15 29.77 -18.83
C ALA A 179 -2.66 29.74 -19.11
N ASP A 180 -3.06 29.45 -20.36
CA ASP A 180 -4.46 29.30 -20.73
C ASP A 180 -5.08 28.07 -20.07
N CYS A 181 -4.40 26.93 -20.16
CA CYS A 181 -4.84 25.67 -19.56
C CYS A 181 -4.96 25.77 -18.03
N ASN A 182 -4.03 26.46 -17.35
CA ASN A 182 -4.12 26.71 -15.90
C ASN A 182 -5.19 27.74 -15.51
N SER A 183 -5.85 28.38 -16.48
CA SER A 183 -6.90 29.36 -16.23
C SER A 183 -8.30 28.75 -16.11
N ILE A 184 -8.45 27.46 -16.39
CA ILE A 184 -9.71 26.69 -16.35
C ILE A 184 -9.63 25.55 -15.34
N ASP A 185 -10.76 24.95 -15.01
CA ASP A 185 -10.79 23.77 -14.15
C ASP A 185 -10.56 22.53 -15.01
N TRP A 186 -9.41 21.88 -14.81
CA TRP A 186 -8.99 20.72 -15.59
C TRP A 186 -9.99 19.56 -15.46
N ALA A 187 -10.57 19.33 -14.28
CA ALA A 187 -11.49 18.22 -14.05
C ALA A 187 -12.81 18.44 -14.81
N THR A 188 -13.29 19.69 -14.85
CA THR A 188 -14.49 20.02 -15.64
C THR A 188 -14.23 20.06 -17.15
N SER A 189 -12.97 20.03 -17.58
CA SER A 189 -12.62 20.01 -19.00
C SER A 189 -13.03 18.71 -19.69
N TYR A 190 -13.29 17.63 -18.94
CA TYR A 190 -13.96 16.44 -19.49
C TYR A 190 -15.35 16.75 -20.07
N LEU A 191 -16.01 17.81 -19.61
CA LEU A 191 -17.31 18.27 -20.14
C LEU A 191 -17.17 19.15 -21.40
N ASP A 192 -15.96 19.49 -21.82
CA ASP A 192 -15.75 20.35 -22.99
C ASP A 192 -16.08 19.62 -24.30
N TYR A 193 -16.54 20.39 -25.29
CA TYR A 193 -16.99 19.86 -26.57
C TYR A 193 -15.87 19.13 -27.32
N ALA A 194 -14.68 19.72 -27.35
CA ALA A 194 -13.52 19.14 -28.03
C ALA A 194 -13.10 17.80 -27.41
N VAL A 195 -13.19 17.67 -26.09
CA VAL A 195 -12.82 16.45 -25.36
C VAL A 195 -13.82 15.33 -25.64
N GLY A 196 -15.12 15.60 -25.45
CA GLY A 196 -16.16 14.62 -25.76
C GLY A 196 -16.08 14.14 -27.21
N ASN A 197 -15.87 15.06 -28.16
CA ASN A 197 -15.74 14.71 -29.57
C ASN A 197 -14.53 13.82 -29.86
N ALA A 198 -13.37 14.11 -29.25
CA ALA A 198 -12.15 13.32 -29.44
C ALA A 198 -12.28 11.90 -28.87
N PHE A 199 -12.85 11.74 -27.67
CA PHE A 199 -13.17 10.41 -27.12
C PHE A 199 -14.20 9.67 -27.98
N GLY A 200 -15.27 10.34 -28.41
CA GLY A 200 -16.26 9.74 -29.31
C GLY A 200 -15.65 9.19 -30.60
N ARG A 201 -14.68 9.91 -31.18
CA ARG A 201 -13.92 9.49 -32.37
C ARG A 201 -12.98 8.31 -32.10
N LEU A 202 -12.40 8.21 -30.91
CA LEU A 202 -11.64 7.03 -30.49
C LEU A 202 -12.55 5.78 -30.50
N TYR A 203 -13.68 5.87 -29.79
CA TYR A 203 -14.59 4.74 -29.57
C TYR A 203 -15.28 4.26 -30.84
N ASN A 204 -15.69 5.18 -31.73
CA ASN A 204 -16.30 4.82 -33.00
C ASN A 204 -15.28 4.47 -34.11
N ASN A 205 -13.99 4.40 -33.78
CA ASN A 205 -12.89 4.12 -34.70
C ASN A 205 -12.82 5.09 -35.90
N TYR A 206 -13.25 6.34 -35.71
CA TYR A 206 -13.15 7.37 -36.75
C TYR A 206 -11.68 7.51 -37.19
N ASP A 207 -11.45 7.60 -38.50
CA ASP A 207 -10.10 7.67 -39.08
C ASP A 207 -9.16 6.56 -38.55
N GLY A 208 -9.68 5.38 -38.17
CA GLY A 208 -8.88 4.26 -37.67
C GLY A 208 -8.18 4.51 -36.33
N LEU A 209 -8.68 5.42 -35.49
CA LEU A 209 -8.06 5.76 -34.20
C LEU A 209 -8.10 4.60 -33.19
N GLY A 210 -9.21 3.86 -33.13
CA GLY A 210 -9.33 2.66 -32.30
C GLY A 210 -8.42 1.53 -32.79
N ASP A 211 -8.17 1.43 -34.10
CA ASP A 211 -7.19 0.49 -34.66
C ASP A 211 -5.76 0.88 -34.28
N ALA A 212 -5.44 2.17 -34.30
CA ALA A 212 -4.14 2.67 -33.84
C ALA A 212 -3.92 2.42 -32.34
N TRP A 213 -4.95 2.65 -31.52
CA TRP A 213 -4.91 2.33 -30.08
C TRP A 213 -4.69 0.84 -29.82
N ALA A 214 -5.36 -0.04 -30.58
CA ALA A 214 -5.12 -1.47 -30.49
C ALA A 214 -3.70 -1.87 -30.96
N ALA A 215 -3.15 -1.18 -31.96
CA ALA A 215 -1.78 -1.38 -32.41
C ALA A 215 -0.75 -0.91 -31.37
N TYR A 216 -0.99 0.21 -30.68
CA TYR A 216 -0.21 0.63 -29.50
C TYR A 216 -0.16 -0.50 -28.46
N TRP A 217 -1.31 -1.07 -28.10
CA TRP A 217 -1.36 -2.15 -27.12
C TRP A 217 -0.62 -3.40 -27.57
N LYS A 218 -0.67 -3.73 -28.86
CA LYS A 218 0.13 -4.82 -29.43
C LYS A 218 1.63 -4.56 -29.29
N VAL A 219 2.09 -3.32 -29.53
CA VAL A 219 3.52 -2.96 -29.39
C VAL A 219 3.97 -3.05 -27.93
N VAL A 220 3.20 -2.45 -27.01
CA VAL A 220 3.47 -2.48 -25.56
C VAL A 220 3.53 -3.91 -25.04
N SER A 221 2.53 -4.74 -25.37
CA SER A 221 2.49 -6.14 -24.93
C SER A 221 3.57 -7.02 -25.58
N THR A 222 3.94 -6.76 -26.84
CA THR A 222 5.09 -7.43 -27.48
C THR A 222 6.38 -7.14 -26.73
N LYS A 223 6.58 -5.89 -26.30
CA LYS A 223 7.81 -5.47 -25.64
C LYS A 223 7.91 -5.96 -24.20
N TYR A 224 6.81 -5.93 -23.45
CA TYR A 224 6.85 -6.14 -22.00
C TYR A 224 6.22 -7.47 -21.52
N GLY A 225 5.49 -8.21 -22.36
CA GLY A 225 4.77 -9.42 -21.93
C GLY A 225 5.65 -10.60 -21.49
N SER A 226 6.94 -10.58 -21.81
CA SER A 226 7.91 -11.59 -21.38
C SER A 226 8.35 -11.41 -19.92
N PHE A 227 8.18 -10.22 -19.34
CA PHE A 227 8.57 -9.95 -17.95
C PHE A 227 7.61 -10.67 -16.98
N PRO A 228 8.11 -11.56 -16.11
CA PRO A 228 7.29 -12.14 -15.04
C PRO A 228 6.70 -11.10 -14.09
N GLY A 229 7.39 -9.97 -13.89
CA GLY A 229 6.97 -8.86 -13.04
C GLY A 229 5.89 -7.96 -13.66
N VAL A 230 5.56 -8.09 -14.94
CA VAL A 230 4.42 -7.37 -15.51
C VAL A 230 3.14 -8.11 -15.12
N MET A 231 2.43 -7.59 -14.11
CA MET A 231 1.22 -8.24 -13.60
C MET A 231 0.02 -8.04 -14.53
N GLY A 232 -0.03 -6.92 -15.25
CA GLY A 232 -1.16 -6.57 -16.09
C GLY A 232 -0.98 -5.33 -16.96
N TYR A 233 -1.95 -5.12 -17.84
CA TYR A 233 -2.09 -3.98 -18.74
C TYR A 233 -3.37 -3.22 -18.43
N ASP A 234 -3.27 -2.02 -17.86
CA ASP A 234 -4.39 -1.11 -17.62
C ASP A 234 -4.74 -0.36 -18.89
N LEU A 235 -5.86 -0.74 -19.52
CA LEU A 235 -6.15 -0.40 -20.91
C LEU A 235 -6.24 1.11 -21.17
N MET A 236 -6.78 1.87 -20.23
CA MET A 236 -6.85 3.33 -20.29
C MET A 236 -7.25 3.87 -18.92
N ASN A 237 -6.43 4.80 -18.39
CA ASN A 237 -6.74 5.56 -17.19
C ASN A 237 -8.01 6.42 -17.37
N GLU A 238 -8.93 6.37 -16.40
CA GLU A 238 -10.09 7.26 -16.26
C GLU A 238 -10.83 7.57 -17.58
N PRO A 239 -11.34 6.54 -18.27
CA PRO A 239 -11.95 6.72 -19.58
C PRO A 239 -13.19 7.63 -19.50
N TRP A 240 -13.20 8.70 -20.30
CA TRP A 240 -14.39 9.53 -20.44
C TRP A 240 -15.45 8.84 -21.29
N VAL A 241 -16.73 9.16 -21.06
CA VAL A 241 -17.86 8.44 -21.67
C VAL A 241 -18.00 8.59 -23.19
N GLY A 242 -17.29 9.52 -23.84
CA GLY A 242 -17.40 9.78 -25.28
C GLY A 242 -18.01 11.14 -25.59
N ASP A 243 -18.66 11.27 -26.75
CA ASP A 243 -19.26 12.54 -27.22
C ASP A 243 -20.59 12.81 -26.49
N HIS A 244 -20.49 13.21 -25.23
CA HIS A 244 -21.63 13.53 -24.35
C HIS A 244 -22.39 14.78 -24.82
N MET A 245 -21.77 15.63 -25.65
CA MET A 245 -22.46 16.78 -26.24
C MET A 245 -23.43 16.34 -27.33
N ALA A 246 -23.07 15.32 -28.12
CA ALA A 246 -23.95 14.71 -29.11
C ALA A 246 -24.98 13.74 -28.49
N ASP A 247 -24.59 12.95 -27.48
CA ASP A 247 -25.48 12.06 -26.71
C ASP A 247 -25.31 12.27 -25.20
N PRO A 248 -26.10 13.17 -24.58
CA PRO A 248 -26.05 13.41 -23.14
C PRO A 248 -26.39 12.20 -22.28
N THR A 249 -27.04 11.16 -22.85
CA THR A 249 -27.35 9.94 -22.10
C THR A 249 -26.09 9.16 -21.70
N LEU A 250 -24.96 9.44 -22.36
CA LEU A 250 -23.67 8.87 -22.01
C LEU A 250 -23.23 9.23 -20.58
N LEU A 251 -23.70 10.36 -20.03
CA LEU A 251 -23.39 10.80 -18.65
C LEU A 251 -24.12 10.01 -17.57
N VAL A 252 -25.07 9.14 -17.95
CA VAL A 252 -25.72 8.25 -16.99
C VAL A 252 -24.76 7.11 -16.65
N PRO A 253 -24.49 6.84 -15.35
CA PRO A 253 -23.55 5.81 -14.94
C PRO A 253 -23.73 4.47 -15.66
N GLY A 254 -22.63 3.91 -16.18
CA GLY A 254 -22.56 2.65 -16.93
C GLY A 254 -23.07 2.72 -18.38
N VAL A 255 -23.63 3.83 -18.85
CA VAL A 255 -24.07 3.92 -20.26
C VAL A 255 -22.87 4.07 -21.20
N GLY A 256 -21.88 4.89 -20.83
CA GLY A 256 -20.63 5.07 -21.57
C GLY A 256 -19.83 3.77 -21.70
N ASP A 257 -19.63 3.05 -20.59
CA ASP A 257 -19.02 1.72 -20.54
C ASP A 257 -19.56 0.79 -21.62
N ARG A 258 -20.89 0.63 -21.64
CA ARG A 258 -21.56 -0.33 -22.52
C ARG A 258 -21.59 0.12 -23.97
N LYS A 259 -21.90 1.39 -24.23
CA LYS A 259 -22.12 1.91 -25.60
C LYS A 259 -20.80 2.15 -26.33
N ASN A 260 -19.80 2.66 -25.62
CA ASN A 260 -18.60 3.22 -26.24
C ASN A 260 -17.34 2.43 -25.89
N MET A 261 -17.17 2.05 -24.62
CA MET A 261 -15.90 1.46 -24.17
C MET A 261 -15.78 -0.03 -24.53
N GLU A 262 -16.80 -0.84 -24.23
CA GLU A 262 -16.73 -2.30 -24.34
C GLU A 262 -16.18 -2.80 -25.70
N ALA A 263 -16.60 -2.20 -26.81
CA ALA A 263 -16.12 -2.59 -28.14
C ALA A 263 -14.62 -2.30 -28.36
N LEU A 264 -14.14 -1.14 -27.91
CA LEU A 264 -12.73 -0.78 -28.02
C LEU A 264 -11.87 -1.65 -27.09
N TRP A 265 -12.33 -1.96 -25.88
CA TRP A 265 -11.59 -2.78 -24.93
C TRP A 265 -11.43 -4.21 -25.45
N ASN A 266 -12.50 -4.76 -26.05
CA ASN A 266 -12.44 -6.03 -26.76
C ASN A 266 -11.41 -6.01 -27.90
N LYS A 267 -11.33 -4.91 -28.66
CA LYS A 267 -10.34 -4.73 -29.72
C LYS A 267 -8.91 -4.72 -29.17
N GLY A 268 -8.67 -3.99 -28.08
CA GLY A 268 -7.36 -3.93 -27.40
C GLY A 268 -6.93 -5.29 -26.87
N ASN A 269 -7.82 -5.97 -26.13
CA ASN A 269 -7.56 -7.33 -25.65
C ASN A 269 -7.26 -8.28 -26.82
N ALA A 270 -8.04 -8.25 -27.91
CA ALA A 270 -7.77 -9.10 -29.07
C ALA A 270 -6.37 -8.84 -29.66
N ALA A 271 -5.94 -7.58 -29.75
CA ALA A 271 -4.61 -7.22 -30.24
C ALA A 271 -3.49 -7.72 -29.31
N ILE A 272 -3.64 -7.51 -27.99
CA ILE A 272 -2.71 -8.03 -26.96
C ILE A 272 -2.57 -9.54 -27.06
N ARG A 273 -3.69 -10.27 -27.16
CA ARG A 273 -3.70 -11.74 -27.18
C ARG A 273 -3.04 -12.35 -28.43
N THR A 274 -2.75 -11.55 -29.46
CA THR A 274 -1.95 -12.01 -30.61
C THR A 274 -0.46 -12.21 -30.27
N VAL A 275 0.02 -11.61 -29.17
CA VAL A 275 1.44 -11.62 -28.78
C VAL A 275 1.66 -12.01 -27.31
N ASP A 276 0.66 -11.81 -26.44
CA ASP A 276 0.70 -12.22 -25.03
C ASP A 276 -0.60 -12.93 -24.61
N PRO A 277 -0.59 -14.27 -24.49
CA PRO A 277 -1.78 -15.05 -24.14
C PRO A 277 -2.08 -15.09 -22.63
N THR A 278 -1.23 -14.51 -21.77
CA THR A 278 -1.25 -14.81 -20.32
C THR A 278 -1.44 -13.60 -19.41
N THR A 279 -0.80 -12.48 -19.69
CA THR A 279 -0.79 -11.31 -18.80
C THR A 279 -2.20 -10.74 -18.64
N ILE A 280 -2.55 -10.33 -17.41
CA ILE A 280 -3.91 -9.88 -17.09
C ILE A 280 -4.22 -8.57 -17.84
N VAL A 281 -5.38 -8.49 -18.48
CA VAL A 281 -5.88 -7.24 -19.05
C VAL A 281 -6.76 -6.55 -18.02
N MET A 282 -6.29 -5.43 -17.51
CA MET A 282 -7.00 -4.58 -16.56
C MET A 282 -7.89 -3.59 -17.33
N PHE A 283 -9.10 -3.33 -16.84
CA PHE A 283 -10.02 -2.40 -17.49
C PHE A 283 -10.75 -1.50 -16.51
N GLU A 284 -10.89 -0.24 -16.91
CA GLU A 284 -11.67 0.78 -16.21
C GLU A 284 -12.97 1.09 -16.97
N GLY A 285 -13.98 1.50 -16.22
CA GLY A 285 -15.13 2.25 -16.74
C GLY A 285 -15.01 3.73 -16.36
N SER A 286 -16.02 4.54 -16.65
CA SER A 286 -15.97 5.95 -16.23
C SER A 286 -15.87 6.08 -14.71
N THR A 287 -14.99 6.99 -14.24
CA THR A 287 -14.61 7.10 -12.82
C THR A 287 -15.82 7.28 -11.90
N TYR A 288 -16.85 8.02 -12.32
CA TYR A 288 -18.04 8.27 -11.51
C TYR A 288 -19.09 7.14 -11.52
N ASP A 289 -18.81 6.01 -12.16
CA ASP A 289 -19.75 4.90 -12.24
C ASP A 289 -20.01 4.25 -10.88
N ILE A 290 -21.29 4.18 -10.50
CA ILE A 290 -21.71 3.47 -9.27
C ILE A 290 -21.53 1.97 -9.45
N LEU A 291 -22.04 1.42 -10.55
CA LEU A 291 -21.85 0.04 -11.00
C LEU A 291 -21.35 0.06 -12.44
N SER A 292 -20.49 -0.89 -12.79
CA SER A 292 -19.95 -1.05 -14.13
C SER A 292 -21.06 -1.33 -15.15
N GLY A 293 -20.99 -0.65 -16.29
CA GLY A 293 -21.96 -0.82 -17.38
C GLY A 293 -21.64 -1.94 -18.36
N PHE A 294 -20.41 -2.46 -18.34
CA PHE A 294 -19.94 -3.50 -19.26
C PHE A 294 -20.83 -4.76 -19.17
N ASN A 295 -21.19 -5.33 -20.32
CA ASN A 295 -21.92 -6.61 -20.36
C ASN A 295 -21.01 -7.79 -20.01
N ASN A 296 -19.73 -7.71 -20.41
CA ASN A 296 -18.72 -8.71 -20.13
C ASN A 296 -17.34 -8.07 -20.01
N VAL A 297 -16.39 -8.79 -19.42
CA VAL A 297 -14.98 -8.38 -19.39
C VAL A 297 -14.37 -8.35 -20.81
N PRO A 298 -13.28 -7.61 -21.04
CA PRO A 298 -12.58 -7.62 -22.32
C PRO A 298 -12.20 -9.04 -22.77
N GLY A 299 -12.61 -9.44 -23.98
CA GLY A 299 -12.39 -10.78 -24.51
C GLY A 299 -13.26 -11.88 -23.92
N GLY A 300 -14.09 -11.58 -22.92
CA GLY A 300 -15.06 -12.50 -22.31
C GLY A 300 -14.48 -13.59 -21.41
N ASP A 301 -13.18 -13.55 -21.11
CA ASP A 301 -12.51 -14.49 -20.20
C ASP A 301 -12.09 -13.79 -18.91
N GLY A 302 -12.96 -13.87 -17.90
CA GLY A 302 -12.72 -13.29 -16.58
C GLY A 302 -11.55 -13.90 -15.82
N SER A 303 -10.99 -15.03 -16.27
CA SER A 303 -9.75 -15.57 -15.71
C SER A 303 -8.49 -14.85 -16.23
N LYS A 304 -8.63 -13.99 -17.26
CA LYS A 304 -7.53 -13.26 -17.91
C LYS A 304 -7.68 -11.75 -17.86
N THR A 305 -8.65 -11.28 -17.10
CA THR A 305 -8.96 -9.86 -16.96
C THR A 305 -9.15 -9.50 -15.50
N ALA A 306 -9.03 -8.23 -15.15
CA ALA A 306 -9.44 -7.72 -13.86
C ALA A 306 -9.92 -6.27 -13.98
N HIS A 307 -10.78 -5.85 -13.06
CA HIS A 307 -11.37 -4.52 -13.03
C HIS A 307 -10.40 -3.57 -12.34
N SER A 308 -9.96 -2.53 -13.04
CA SER A 308 -9.24 -1.39 -12.48
C SER A 308 -10.27 -0.33 -12.08
N TYR A 309 -10.14 0.28 -10.91
CA TYR A 309 -11.08 1.32 -10.47
C TYR A 309 -10.44 2.26 -9.46
N HIS A 310 -10.95 3.49 -9.41
CA HIS A 310 -10.42 4.55 -8.54
C HIS A 310 -11.38 4.88 -7.41
N TYR A 311 -10.88 5.62 -6.42
CA TYR A 311 -11.70 6.28 -5.42
C TYR A 311 -11.18 7.69 -5.10
N TYR A 312 -11.97 8.67 -5.51
CA TYR A 312 -11.90 10.06 -5.12
C TYR A 312 -13.31 10.52 -4.71
N ASN A 313 -13.42 11.37 -3.70
CA ASN A 313 -14.73 11.84 -3.25
C ASN A 313 -14.74 13.38 -3.21
N PRO A 314 -15.24 14.05 -4.26
CA PRO A 314 -15.82 13.54 -5.53
C PRO A 314 -14.79 12.90 -6.50
N PRO A 315 -15.21 12.15 -7.56
CA PRO A 315 -16.56 12.04 -8.10
C PRO A 315 -17.35 10.82 -7.63
N GLN A 316 -16.75 9.86 -6.92
CA GLN A 316 -17.51 8.74 -6.39
C GLN A 316 -18.49 9.20 -5.30
N LEU A 317 -19.67 8.60 -5.30
CA LEU A 317 -20.72 8.86 -4.32
C LEU A 317 -20.59 7.90 -3.15
N GLY A 318 -20.41 8.44 -1.93
CA GLY A 318 -20.42 7.68 -0.69
C GLY A 318 -19.03 7.39 -0.14
N SER A 319 -18.94 6.36 0.71
CA SER A 319 -17.69 5.93 1.35
C SER A 319 -16.89 4.99 0.46
N ILE A 320 -15.59 4.86 0.74
CA ILE A 320 -14.72 3.86 0.11
C ILE A 320 -15.28 2.44 0.26
N GLU A 321 -15.82 2.07 1.42
CA GLU A 321 -16.45 0.76 1.64
C GLU A 321 -17.61 0.53 0.65
N THR A 322 -18.43 1.56 0.40
CA THR A 322 -19.53 1.47 -0.57
C THR A 322 -19.00 1.25 -1.98
N THR A 323 -17.96 1.98 -2.39
CA THR A 323 -17.31 1.83 -3.69
C THR A 323 -16.75 0.41 -3.85
N ILE A 324 -15.99 -0.10 -2.89
CA ILE A 324 -15.45 -1.46 -2.90
C ILE A 324 -16.56 -2.50 -3.02
N LEU A 325 -17.62 -2.39 -2.21
CA LEU A 325 -18.75 -3.33 -2.26
C LEU A 325 -19.47 -3.31 -3.61
N ASN A 326 -19.56 -2.16 -4.27
CA ASN A 326 -20.11 -2.07 -5.62
C ASN A 326 -19.19 -2.74 -6.65
N ARG A 327 -17.87 -2.54 -6.56
CA ARG A 327 -16.90 -3.24 -7.43
C ARG A 327 -16.90 -4.75 -7.22
N ILE A 328 -17.05 -5.23 -5.98
CA ILE A 328 -17.22 -6.67 -5.70
C ILE A 328 -18.47 -7.23 -6.39
N LYS A 329 -19.61 -6.51 -6.37
CA LYS A 329 -20.82 -6.94 -7.10
C LYS A 329 -20.57 -7.04 -8.60
N ASP A 330 -19.86 -6.07 -9.18
CA ASP A 330 -19.47 -6.12 -10.58
C ASP A 330 -18.56 -7.30 -10.88
N ASN A 331 -17.57 -7.55 -10.03
CA ASN A 331 -16.62 -8.65 -10.19
C ASN A 331 -17.30 -10.03 -10.06
N VAL A 332 -18.33 -10.15 -9.20
CA VAL A 332 -19.18 -11.35 -9.15
C VAL A 332 -19.93 -11.54 -10.47
N ARG A 333 -20.56 -10.47 -10.97
CA ARG A 333 -21.37 -10.50 -12.21
C ARG A 333 -20.52 -10.81 -13.43
N LEU A 334 -19.36 -10.16 -13.54
CA LEU A 334 -18.40 -10.27 -14.64
C LEU A 334 -17.45 -11.46 -14.49
N LYS A 335 -17.53 -12.21 -13.37
CA LYS A 335 -16.69 -13.37 -13.05
C LYS A 335 -15.20 -13.05 -13.11
N THR A 336 -14.78 -12.02 -12.38
CA THR A 336 -13.41 -11.50 -12.40
C THR A 336 -12.99 -11.06 -10.99
N THR A 337 -11.86 -10.37 -10.86
CA THR A 337 -11.43 -9.65 -9.64
C THR A 337 -11.26 -8.16 -9.94
N GLY A 338 -10.93 -7.36 -8.93
CA GLY A 338 -10.64 -5.94 -9.08
C GLY A 338 -9.48 -5.46 -8.21
N MET A 339 -8.98 -4.27 -8.55
CA MET A 339 -7.90 -3.58 -7.86
C MET A 339 -8.22 -2.08 -7.79
N LEU A 340 -8.05 -1.48 -6.62
CA LEU A 340 -8.16 -0.03 -6.41
C LEU A 340 -6.87 0.64 -6.90
N THR A 341 -6.83 1.02 -8.17
CA THR A 341 -5.61 1.46 -8.86
C THR A 341 -5.26 2.92 -8.61
N GLU A 342 -6.17 3.68 -7.99
CA GLU A 342 -5.93 5.08 -7.67
C GLU A 342 -6.80 5.60 -6.51
N PHE A 343 -6.17 6.35 -5.60
CA PHE A 343 -6.78 7.10 -4.49
C PHE A 343 -5.70 7.97 -3.80
N GLU A 344 -6.11 8.93 -2.98
CA GLU A 344 -5.22 9.92 -2.36
C GLU A 344 -4.37 9.35 -1.20
N ILE A 345 -3.04 9.55 -1.24
CA ILE A 345 -2.16 9.52 -0.06
C ILE A 345 -1.15 10.68 -0.16
N TRP A 346 -1.57 11.89 0.23
CA TRP A 346 -0.73 13.11 0.12
C TRP A 346 -0.95 14.15 1.24
N ASP A 347 -2.00 14.02 2.06
CA ASP A 347 -2.29 14.98 3.15
C ASP A 347 -1.69 14.48 4.47
N GLU A 348 -0.60 15.12 4.90
CA GLU A 348 0.15 14.82 6.12
C GLU A 348 -0.60 15.23 7.41
N SER A 349 -1.71 15.97 7.30
CA SER A 349 -2.49 16.36 8.47
C SER A 349 -3.09 15.12 9.16
N PRO A 350 -3.34 15.17 10.49
CA PRO A 350 -3.97 14.05 11.19
C PRO A 350 -5.31 13.60 10.58
N ALA A 351 -6.05 14.54 9.98
CA ALA A 351 -7.32 14.24 9.29
C ALA A 351 -7.07 13.55 7.94
N GLY A 352 -6.09 14.03 7.16
CA GLY A 352 -5.66 13.41 5.91
C GLY A 352 -5.15 11.99 6.10
N VAL A 353 -4.22 11.80 7.04
CA VAL A 353 -3.69 10.47 7.41
C VAL A 353 -4.83 9.53 7.83
N ALA A 354 -5.78 9.99 8.64
CA ALA A 354 -6.92 9.16 9.05
C ALA A 354 -7.81 8.76 7.86
N LYS A 355 -8.05 9.67 6.91
CA LYS A 355 -8.82 9.40 5.67
C LYS A 355 -8.10 8.36 4.79
N SER A 356 -6.81 8.54 4.57
CA SER A 356 -5.98 7.61 3.79
C SER A 356 -5.90 6.23 4.45
N LEU A 357 -5.77 6.20 5.78
CA LEU A 357 -5.77 4.96 6.56
C LEU A 357 -7.12 4.22 6.46
N GLU A 358 -8.24 4.95 6.51
CA GLU A 358 -9.56 4.35 6.29
C GLU A 358 -9.64 3.62 4.95
N ILE A 359 -9.10 4.21 3.88
CA ILE A 359 -9.12 3.60 2.54
C ILE A 359 -8.35 2.27 2.51
N VAL A 360 -7.10 2.25 2.97
CA VAL A 360 -6.29 1.02 2.93
C VAL A 360 -6.81 -0.05 3.90
N VAL A 361 -7.40 0.34 5.04
CA VAL A 361 -8.04 -0.60 5.98
C VAL A 361 -9.27 -1.24 5.37
N GLN A 362 -10.10 -0.49 4.63
CA GLN A 362 -11.24 -1.09 3.92
C GLN A 362 -10.76 -1.97 2.76
N ALA A 363 -9.71 -1.58 2.03
CA ALA A 363 -9.12 -2.43 1.00
C ALA A 363 -8.64 -3.77 1.57
N ASP A 364 -7.88 -3.75 2.69
CA ASP A 364 -7.44 -4.95 3.42
C ASP A 364 -8.62 -5.84 3.85
N ARG A 365 -9.66 -5.23 4.43
CA ARG A 365 -10.85 -5.93 4.93
C ARG A 365 -11.55 -6.74 3.85
N TYR A 366 -11.54 -6.22 2.62
CA TYR A 366 -12.18 -6.83 1.45
C TYR A 366 -11.19 -7.50 0.49
N LEU A 367 -9.93 -7.68 0.91
CA LEU A 367 -8.85 -8.28 0.11
C LEU A 367 -8.68 -7.62 -1.27
N GLN A 368 -8.92 -6.31 -1.36
CA GLN A 368 -8.69 -5.55 -2.58
C GLN A 368 -7.25 -5.06 -2.60
N SER A 369 -6.54 -5.41 -3.67
CA SER A 369 -5.22 -4.83 -3.94
C SER A 369 -5.36 -3.34 -4.26
N TRP A 370 -4.30 -2.56 -4.05
CA TRP A 370 -4.35 -1.12 -4.26
C TRP A 370 -3.04 -0.50 -4.74
N ALA A 371 -3.15 0.62 -5.46
CA ALA A 371 -2.06 1.52 -5.80
C ALA A 371 -2.49 2.97 -5.51
N ALA A 372 -1.79 3.66 -4.62
CA ALA A 372 -2.11 5.04 -4.25
C ALA A 372 -1.53 6.06 -5.23
N TRP A 373 -2.16 7.22 -5.34
CA TRP A 373 -1.68 8.37 -6.11
C TRP A 373 -0.99 9.37 -5.16
N ALA A 374 0.28 9.71 -5.37
CA ALA A 374 1.27 9.03 -6.20
C ALA A 374 2.65 9.11 -5.52
N TYR A 375 3.65 8.39 -6.03
CA TYR A 375 4.98 8.32 -5.40
C TYR A 375 5.61 9.71 -5.18
N GLU A 376 5.41 10.63 -6.12
CA GLU A 376 5.88 12.01 -6.01
C GLU A 376 5.21 12.80 -4.88
N GLU A 377 3.94 12.50 -4.57
CA GLU A 377 3.19 13.19 -3.51
C GLU A 377 3.58 12.70 -2.11
N LEU A 378 4.23 11.54 -2.03
CA LEU A 378 4.77 11.01 -0.78
C LEU A 378 6.06 11.73 -0.36
N LEU A 379 6.78 12.37 -1.29
CA LEU A 379 8.12 12.89 -1.03
C LEU A 379 8.09 14.36 -0.60
N ASP A 380 8.90 14.69 0.40
CA ASP A 380 9.29 16.07 0.65
C ASP A 380 10.22 16.54 -0.47
N TRP A 381 9.74 17.47 -1.31
CA TRP A 381 10.48 18.00 -2.45
C TRP A 381 11.83 18.65 -2.11
N SER A 382 12.04 19.06 -0.86
CA SER A 382 13.30 19.66 -0.40
C SER A 382 14.37 18.63 -0.06
N THR A 383 13.97 17.47 0.46
CA THR A 383 14.90 16.41 0.91
C THR A 383 14.94 15.21 -0.04
N GLY A 384 13.85 14.99 -0.79
CA GLY A 384 13.59 13.80 -1.58
C GLY A 384 13.28 12.56 -0.74
N GLU A 385 13.00 12.71 0.56
CA GLU A 385 12.65 11.62 1.47
C GLU A 385 11.12 11.47 1.59
N PRO A 386 10.59 10.25 1.78
CA PRO A 386 9.18 10.06 2.11
C PRO A 386 8.76 10.79 3.39
N ALA A 387 7.63 11.49 3.34
CA ALA A 387 6.98 12.07 4.52
C ALA A 387 6.69 10.97 5.55
N PRO A 388 7.19 11.06 6.79
CA PRO A 388 7.11 9.97 7.77
C PRO A 388 5.69 9.48 8.06
N GLU A 389 4.73 10.41 8.17
CA GLU A 389 3.34 10.13 8.48
C GLU A 389 2.65 9.34 7.37
N LEU A 390 2.93 9.68 6.11
CA LEU A 390 2.39 9.00 4.94
C LEU A 390 3.11 7.66 4.70
N ALA A 391 4.43 7.60 4.93
CA ALA A 391 5.24 6.40 4.77
C ALA A 391 4.74 5.24 5.65
N LEU A 392 4.21 5.54 6.84
CA LEU A 392 3.63 4.54 7.74
C LEU A 392 2.36 3.87 7.18
N ILE A 393 1.59 4.57 6.35
CA ILE A 393 0.40 4.02 5.70
C ILE A 393 0.81 2.94 4.69
N TYR A 394 1.93 3.13 3.99
CA TYR A 394 2.49 2.12 3.09
C TYR A 394 3.18 0.97 3.84
N ALA A 395 3.94 1.28 4.90
CA ALA A 395 4.78 0.33 5.65
C ALA A 395 4.03 -0.77 6.41
N ARG A 396 2.70 -0.85 6.27
CA ARG A 396 1.84 -1.89 6.84
C ARG A 396 2.32 -3.29 6.46
N THR A 397 2.13 -4.24 7.38
CA THR A 397 2.42 -5.65 7.13
C THR A 397 1.26 -6.31 6.41
N TYR A 398 1.53 -7.08 5.36
CA TYR A 398 0.51 -7.82 4.62
C TYR A 398 1.07 -9.08 3.96
N ALA A 399 0.21 -10.06 3.72
CA ALA A 399 0.53 -11.24 2.94
C ALA A 399 0.45 -10.93 1.44
N GLU A 400 1.61 -10.77 0.79
CA GLU A 400 1.67 -10.60 -0.66
C GLU A 400 1.42 -11.91 -1.42
N ALA A 401 1.59 -13.06 -0.76
CA ALA A 401 1.24 -14.37 -1.30
C ALA A 401 0.76 -15.34 -0.22
N THR A 402 -0.29 -16.11 -0.50
CA THR A 402 -0.64 -17.28 0.32
C THR A 402 -0.68 -18.55 -0.53
N ALA A 403 -0.17 -19.66 0.00
CA ALA A 403 -0.15 -20.95 -0.68
C ALA A 403 -1.53 -21.65 -0.66
N GLY A 404 -2.57 -20.92 -1.05
CA GLY A 404 -3.97 -21.31 -0.99
C GLY A 404 -4.87 -20.09 -1.14
N VAL A 405 -6.17 -20.25 -0.89
CA VAL A 405 -7.14 -19.16 -1.07
C VAL A 405 -7.19 -18.29 0.17
N THR A 406 -6.73 -17.03 0.08
CA THR A 406 -6.80 -16.06 1.19
C THR A 406 -8.26 -15.84 1.59
N LYS A 407 -8.52 -15.74 2.90
CA LYS A 407 -9.85 -15.54 3.48
C LYS A 407 -9.97 -14.25 4.24
N THR A 408 -8.93 -13.87 5.00
CA THR A 408 -8.92 -12.63 5.78
C THR A 408 -7.51 -12.04 5.82
N SER A 409 -7.42 -10.71 5.90
CA SER A 409 -6.20 -9.95 6.18
C SER A 409 -6.54 -8.84 7.18
N TYR A 410 -5.71 -8.64 8.20
CA TYR A 410 -5.89 -7.58 9.18
C TYR A 410 -4.56 -7.14 9.78
N PHE A 411 -4.27 -5.84 9.71
CA PHE A 411 -3.12 -5.20 10.34
C PHE A 411 -3.58 -4.20 11.39
N GLU A 412 -2.95 -4.23 12.56
CA GLU A 412 -3.20 -3.33 13.68
C GLU A 412 -2.06 -2.31 13.79
N ASP A 413 -2.26 -1.11 13.21
CA ASP A 413 -1.22 -0.08 13.03
C ASP A 413 -0.48 0.30 14.31
N TYR A 414 -1.20 0.42 15.43
CA TYR A 414 -0.60 0.91 16.67
C TYR A 414 0.23 -0.16 17.39
N THR A 415 0.10 -1.45 17.06
CA THR A 415 0.91 -2.53 17.67
C THR A 415 1.86 -3.21 16.68
N GLY A 416 1.66 -3.02 15.38
CA GLY A 416 2.36 -3.76 14.34
C GLY A 416 1.93 -5.24 14.26
N LYS A 417 0.83 -5.67 14.87
CA LYS A 417 0.37 -7.05 14.75
C LYS A 417 -0.38 -7.26 13.44
N TYR A 418 -0.09 -8.37 12.79
CA TYR A 418 -0.73 -8.79 11.55
C TYR A 418 -1.37 -10.16 11.71
N TRP A 419 -2.50 -10.36 11.04
CA TRP A 419 -3.19 -11.64 10.93
C TRP A 419 -3.63 -11.89 9.49
N VAL A 420 -3.42 -13.12 9.04
CA VAL A 420 -3.90 -13.61 7.75
C VAL A 420 -4.46 -15.01 7.90
N SER A 421 -5.58 -15.29 7.23
CA SER A 421 -6.05 -16.67 7.10
C SER A 421 -6.25 -17.06 5.65
N TRP A 422 -6.04 -18.33 5.35
CA TRP A 422 -6.25 -18.89 4.02
C TRP A 422 -6.67 -20.36 4.10
N ALA A 423 -7.44 -20.82 3.11
CA ALA A 423 -7.70 -22.24 2.92
C ALA A 423 -6.47 -22.86 2.24
N ALA A 424 -5.75 -23.73 2.96
CA ALA A 424 -4.48 -24.28 2.53
C ALA A 424 -4.60 -25.12 1.26
N ASN A 425 -3.67 -24.97 0.32
CA ASN A 425 -3.47 -25.91 -0.77
C ASN A 425 -2.08 -26.51 -0.62
N THR A 426 -1.99 -27.69 0.00
CA THR A 426 -0.69 -28.34 0.30
C THR A 426 0.00 -28.92 -0.94
N GLY A 427 -0.66 -28.86 -2.11
CA GLY A 427 -0.02 -29.14 -3.40
C GLY A 427 0.85 -27.99 -3.90
N ILE A 428 0.71 -26.79 -3.35
CA ILE A 428 1.59 -25.64 -3.63
C ILE A 428 2.84 -25.77 -2.76
N THR A 429 3.99 -25.99 -3.40
CA THR A 429 5.29 -26.15 -2.74
C THR A 429 6.00 -24.82 -2.49
N ALA A 430 5.60 -23.77 -3.22
CA ALA A 430 6.12 -22.42 -3.03
C ALA A 430 5.64 -21.85 -1.68
N PRO A 431 6.51 -21.14 -0.94
CA PRO A 431 6.10 -20.55 0.32
C PRO A 431 5.06 -19.44 0.12
N GLY A 432 4.20 -19.27 1.12
CA GLY A 432 3.49 -18.02 1.31
C GLY A 432 4.46 -16.91 1.69
N LEU A 433 4.15 -15.66 1.38
CA LEU A 433 5.02 -14.51 1.57
C LEU A 433 4.27 -13.42 2.35
N ILE A 434 4.87 -12.93 3.43
CA ILE A 434 4.38 -11.79 4.21
C ILE A 434 5.43 -10.69 4.18
N ARG A 435 5.06 -9.52 3.66
CA ARG A 435 5.90 -8.32 3.71
C ARG A 435 5.76 -7.63 5.06
N ILE A 436 6.89 -7.29 5.65
CA ILE A 436 7.00 -6.62 6.95
C ILE A 436 7.88 -5.37 6.83
N SER A 437 7.54 -4.31 7.57
CA SER A 437 8.47 -3.18 7.72
C SER A 437 9.25 -3.37 9.02
N GLN A 438 10.42 -3.99 8.92
CA GLN A 438 11.25 -4.28 10.10
C GLN A 438 11.65 -3.00 10.83
N LYS A 439 11.99 -1.92 10.11
CA LYS A 439 12.37 -0.64 10.71
C LYS A 439 11.20 0.03 11.46
N ALA A 440 10.00 0.03 10.88
CA ALA A 440 8.85 0.75 11.44
C ALA A 440 8.09 -0.03 12.53
N TYR A 441 7.95 -1.35 12.39
CA TYR A 441 7.07 -2.16 13.25
C TYR A 441 7.76 -3.33 13.95
N TYR A 442 8.94 -3.76 13.51
CA TYR A 442 9.62 -4.93 14.08
C TYR A 442 11.12 -4.72 14.35
N PRO A 443 11.54 -3.61 14.98
CA PRO A 443 12.96 -3.30 15.16
C PRO A 443 13.69 -4.30 16.07
N ASP A 444 12.93 -5.04 16.88
CA ASP A 444 13.46 -6.11 17.74
C ASP A 444 13.31 -7.52 17.14
N GLY A 445 12.84 -7.61 15.89
CA GLY A 445 12.47 -8.86 15.23
C GLY A 445 11.00 -9.23 15.40
N ILE A 446 10.66 -10.39 14.85
CA ILE A 446 9.29 -10.90 14.76
C ILE A 446 9.12 -12.22 15.50
N ARG A 447 7.86 -12.59 15.72
CA ARG A 447 7.44 -13.97 15.93
C ARG A 447 6.27 -14.31 15.01
N VAL A 448 6.20 -15.57 14.62
CA VAL A 448 5.12 -16.11 13.79
C VAL A 448 4.34 -17.14 14.59
N ILE A 449 3.02 -16.99 14.64
CA ILE A 449 2.10 -17.87 15.36
C ILE A 449 1.12 -18.46 14.34
N SER A 450 0.81 -19.74 14.45
CA SER A 450 -0.15 -20.41 13.57
C SER A 450 -1.21 -21.20 14.32
N ASN A 451 -2.40 -21.28 13.73
CA ASN A 451 -3.50 -22.15 14.13
C ASN A 451 -4.05 -22.88 12.88
N PRO A 452 -4.08 -24.22 12.83
CA PRO A 452 -3.60 -25.13 13.88
C PRO A 452 -2.09 -24.99 14.13
N PRO A 453 -1.64 -25.27 15.38
CA PRO A 453 -0.24 -25.16 15.72
C PRO A 453 0.60 -26.12 14.87
N ASN A 454 1.80 -25.69 14.49
CA ASN A 454 2.76 -26.44 13.67
C ASN A 454 2.33 -26.71 12.22
N ALA A 455 1.20 -26.17 11.73
CA ALA A 455 0.81 -26.33 10.32
C ALA A 455 1.80 -25.66 9.35
N ILE A 456 2.51 -24.64 9.83
CA ILE A 456 3.53 -23.93 9.08
C ILE A 456 4.80 -23.76 9.90
N THR A 457 5.93 -23.67 9.21
CA THR A 457 7.18 -23.07 9.69
C THR A 457 7.44 -21.76 8.95
N HIS A 458 8.42 -20.98 9.40
CA HIS A 458 8.81 -19.76 8.71
C HIS A 458 10.32 -19.61 8.56
N THR A 459 10.73 -18.89 7.53
CA THR A 459 12.09 -18.38 7.30
C THR A 459 12.01 -16.90 6.91
N MET A 460 13.14 -16.20 6.95
CA MET A 460 13.25 -14.85 6.37
C MET A 460 13.95 -14.97 5.02
N GLU A 461 13.37 -14.39 3.97
CA GLU A 461 14.03 -14.26 2.67
C GLU A 461 15.05 -13.11 2.67
N ASN A 462 14.65 -12.01 3.30
CA ASN A 462 15.42 -10.81 3.54
C ASN A 462 14.82 -10.11 4.78
N ASP A 463 15.29 -8.90 5.10
CA ASP A 463 14.81 -8.12 6.25
C ASP A 463 13.32 -7.73 6.17
N ASN A 464 12.68 -7.87 5.01
CA ASN A 464 11.33 -7.37 4.76
C ASN A 464 10.32 -8.47 4.35
N VAL A 465 10.75 -9.73 4.14
CA VAL A 465 9.87 -10.80 3.65
C VAL A 465 9.99 -12.07 4.49
N VAL A 466 8.87 -12.44 5.12
CA VAL A 466 8.69 -13.71 5.85
C VAL A 466 8.14 -14.75 4.89
N GLN A 467 8.82 -15.89 4.77
CA GLN A 467 8.36 -17.04 4.00
C GLN A 467 7.67 -18.04 4.92
N LEU A 468 6.45 -18.47 4.56
CA LEU A 468 5.68 -19.48 5.29
C LEU A 468 5.68 -20.80 4.52
N HIS A 469 6.18 -21.86 5.15
CA HIS A 469 6.31 -23.19 4.55
C HIS A 469 5.34 -24.16 5.23
N TYR A 470 4.63 -24.97 4.45
CA TYR A 470 3.81 -26.04 5.03
C TYR A 470 4.66 -27.10 5.68
N THR A 471 4.17 -27.64 6.79
CA THR A 471 4.71 -28.86 7.40
C THR A 471 3.84 -30.05 7.04
N ASN A 472 4.27 -31.25 7.46
CA ASN A 472 3.45 -32.46 7.37
C ASN A 472 2.16 -32.42 8.21
N ALA A 473 2.00 -31.44 9.11
CA ALA A 473 0.77 -31.23 9.87
C ALA A 473 -0.26 -30.37 9.10
N ALA A 474 0.12 -29.73 8.00
CA ALA A 474 -0.81 -28.99 7.17
C ALA A 474 -1.79 -29.94 6.46
N VAL A 475 -3.08 -29.63 6.50
CA VAL A 475 -4.12 -30.41 5.82
C VAL A 475 -4.68 -29.60 4.66
N ASN A 476 -4.72 -30.21 3.47
CA ASN A 476 -5.30 -29.59 2.29
C ASN A 476 -6.76 -29.17 2.52
N GLY A 477 -7.11 -27.95 2.13
CA GLY A 477 -8.42 -27.34 2.31
C GLY A 477 -8.70 -26.81 3.72
N GLN A 478 -7.86 -27.12 4.72
CA GLN A 478 -8.02 -26.59 6.06
C GLN A 478 -7.69 -25.11 6.10
N VAL A 479 -8.49 -24.33 6.84
CA VAL A 479 -8.17 -22.93 7.10
C VAL A 479 -7.03 -22.85 8.10
N ILE A 480 -5.94 -22.20 7.69
CA ILE A 480 -4.83 -21.83 8.57
C ILE A 480 -4.96 -20.33 8.87
N LEU A 481 -4.86 -19.97 10.14
CA LEU A 481 -4.68 -18.61 10.60
C LEU A 481 -3.23 -18.44 11.03
N SER A 482 -2.52 -17.48 10.43
CA SER A 482 -1.17 -17.07 10.83
C SER A 482 -1.18 -15.65 11.35
N SER A 483 -0.28 -15.36 12.28
CA SER A 483 -0.05 -14.01 12.79
C SER A 483 1.44 -13.71 12.86
N VAL A 484 1.82 -12.56 12.30
CA VAL A 484 3.16 -11.97 12.47
C VAL A 484 3.05 -10.86 13.50
N GLN A 485 3.87 -10.92 14.54
CA GLN A 485 3.83 -9.99 15.66
C GLN A 485 5.24 -9.52 16.02
N PRO A 486 5.38 -8.37 16.71
CA PRO A 486 6.63 -8.02 17.34
C PRO A 486 7.15 -9.15 18.23
N LEU A 487 8.48 -9.35 18.24
CA LEU A 487 9.14 -10.42 18.99
C LEU A 487 8.69 -10.42 20.47
N TYR A 488 8.80 -9.27 21.12
CA TYR A 488 8.28 -9.04 22.47
C TYR A 488 6.77 -8.79 22.42
N PRO A 489 5.96 -9.40 23.30
CA PRO A 489 4.56 -9.03 23.47
C PRO A 489 4.37 -7.53 23.60
N THR A 490 3.62 -6.98 22.65
CA THR A 490 3.35 -5.55 22.49
C THR A 490 1.84 -5.32 22.58
N GLY A 491 1.40 -4.31 23.33
CA GLY A 491 0.00 -3.93 23.40
C GLY A 491 -0.36 -3.12 24.65
N ALA A 492 -1.65 -2.93 24.85
CA ALA A 492 -2.21 -2.30 26.03
C ALA A 492 -1.99 -3.13 27.31
N ILE A 493 -1.65 -2.45 28.40
CA ILE A 493 -1.67 -2.99 29.78
C ILE A 493 -2.94 -2.49 30.45
N ARG A 494 -3.81 -3.39 30.90
CA ARG A 494 -5.20 -3.10 31.30
C ARG A 494 -5.46 -3.43 32.76
N ASN A 495 -6.29 -2.64 33.44
CA ASN A 495 -6.79 -2.99 34.77
C ASN A 495 -8.27 -3.39 34.71
N SER A 496 -8.61 -4.62 35.09
CA SER A 496 -10.00 -5.12 35.01
C SER A 496 -10.95 -4.40 35.95
N ALA A 497 -10.51 -4.05 37.17
CA ALA A 497 -11.33 -3.37 38.17
C ALA A 497 -11.77 -1.95 37.75
N SER A 498 -11.01 -1.33 36.84
CA SER A 498 -11.31 -0.02 36.28
C SER A 498 -12.32 -0.03 35.11
N GLY A 499 -12.91 -1.19 34.81
CA GLY A 499 -13.67 -1.38 33.57
C GLY A 499 -12.77 -1.62 32.35
N GLY A 500 -11.54 -2.10 32.57
CA GLY A 500 -10.60 -2.47 31.51
C GLY A 500 -9.81 -1.30 30.91
N LYS A 501 -9.62 -0.20 31.65
CA LYS A 501 -8.81 0.96 31.23
C LYS A 501 -7.32 0.62 31.16
N CYS A 502 -6.59 1.42 30.40
CA CYS A 502 -5.20 1.21 30.00
C CYS A 502 -4.23 2.10 30.79
N ILE A 503 -2.98 1.60 30.92
CA ILE A 503 -1.81 2.44 31.22
C ILE A 503 -1.56 3.37 30.02
N ASP A 504 -1.51 4.68 30.27
CA ASP A 504 -1.50 5.73 29.26
C ASP A 504 -0.47 6.82 29.60
N ILE A 505 0.19 7.35 28.57
CA ILE A 505 1.03 8.55 28.68
C ILE A 505 0.12 9.79 28.68
N PHE A 506 0.10 10.55 29.78
CA PHE A 506 -0.77 11.72 29.92
C PHE A 506 -0.66 12.67 28.71
N GLN A 507 -1.80 12.88 28.05
CA GLN A 507 -1.96 13.70 26.83
C GLN A 507 -1.06 13.28 25.65
N GLY A 508 -0.50 12.08 25.65
CA GLY A 508 0.43 11.61 24.62
C GLY A 508 1.70 12.46 24.49
N THR A 509 2.14 13.08 25.59
CA THR A 509 3.30 13.98 25.61
C THR A 509 4.60 13.25 25.94
N LEU A 510 5.62 13.39 25.09
CA LEU A 510 6.91 12.69 25.19
C LEU A 510 8.00 13.52 25.87
N ASN A 511 7.73 13.98 27.09
CA ASN A 511 8.68 14.75 27.90
C ASN A 511 9.14 13.93 29.11
N ALA A 512 10.37 14.17 29.55
CA ALA A 512 10.89 13.60 30.78
C ALA A 512 9.97 13.94 31.97
N ASN A 513 9.77 12.96 32.84
CA ASN A 513 8.89 13.03 34.00
C ASN A 513 7.39 13.24 33.69
N ASN A 514 6.93 13.06 32.44
CA ASN A 514 5.51 13.12 32.14
C ASN A 514 4.76 11.99 32.89
N PRO A 515 3.65 12.25 33.58
CA PRO A 515 2.96 11.23 34.35
C PRO A 515 2.39 10.11 33.50
N ILE A 516 2.45 8.89 34.04
CA ILE A 516 1.66 7.77 33.55
C ILE A 516 0.31 7.76 34.27
N VAL A 517 -0.77 7.58 33.52
CA VAL A 517 -2.15 7.65 34.02
C VAL A 517 -2.96 6.43 33.60
N LEU A 518 -4.11 6.27 34.26
CA LEU A 518 -5.17 5.37 33.84
C LEU A 518 -6.09 6.11 32.85
N PHE A 519 -6.35 5.50 31.70
CA PHE A 519 -7.22 6.11 30.68
C PHE A 519 -8.01 5.07 29.90
N THR A 520 -9.16 5.45 29.36
CA THR A 520 -9.95 4.59 28.47
C THR A 520 -9.10 4.08 27.31
N CYS A 521 -9.09 2.76 27.10
CA CYS A 521 -8.30 2.16 26.02
C CYS A 521 -8.81 2.60 24.64
N GLY A 522 -7.90 2.92 23.73
CA GLY A 522 -8.19 3.23 22.33
C GLY A 522 -7.10 2.73 21.37
N PRO A 523 -7.31 2.85 20.05
CA PRO A 523 -6.31 2.51 19.04
C PRO A 523 -5.25 3.62 18.97
N SER A 524 -4.43 3.76 20.01
CA SER A 524 -3.51 4.89 20.16
C SER A 524 -2.14 4.43 20.64
N TRP A 525 -1.10 4.90 19.96
CA TRP A 525 0.31 4.53 20.22
C TRP A 525 0.74 4.80 21.68
N ASN A 526 0.18 5.83 22.32
CA ASN A 526 0.54 6.27 23.69
C ASN A 526 0.04 5.31 24.80
N GLN A 527 -0.63 4.23 24.42
CA GLN A 527 -1.09 3.16 25.31
C GLN A 527 -0.44 1.81 25.00
N VAL A 528 0.52 1.78 24.07
CA VAL A 528 1.11 0.54 23.56
C VAL A 528 2.48 0.32 24.17
N TRP A 529 2.57 -0.72 24.98
CA TRP A 529 3.76 -1.05 25.75
C TRP A 529 4.32 -2.39 25.31
N LYS A 530 5.63 -2.53 25.44
CA LYS A 530 6.35 -3.80 25.37
C LYS A 530 7.27 -3.89 26.57
N PHE A 531 7.69 -5.09 26.94
CA PHE A 531 8.73 -5.27 27.94
C PHE A 531 9.83 -6.16 27.44
N LYS A 532 11.01 -5.63 27.66
CA LYS A 532 12.25 -6.01 27.02
C LYS A 532 13.33 -5.80 28.07
N GLN A 533 14.03 -6.88 28.40
CA GLN A 533 15.17 -6.84 29.32
C GLN A 533 14.83 -6.16 30.67
N GLY A 534 13.68 -6.53 31.26
CA GLY A 534 13.24 -5.99 32.54
C GLY A 534 12.64 -4.58 32.49
N THR A 535 12.62 -3.91 31.34
CA THR A 535 12.04 -2.56 31.22
C THR A 535 10.68 -2.60 30.53
N ILE A 536 9.71 -1.81 31.01
CA ILE A 536 8.47 -1.54 30.28
C ILE A 536 8.69 -0.31 29.42
N GLN A 537 8.70 -0.51 28.11
CA GLN A 537 9.03 0.48 27.10
C GLN A 537 7.79 0.86 26.31
N LEU A 538 7.69 2.12 25.94
CA LEU A 538 6.78 2.53 24.88
C LEU A 538 7.18 1.76 23.61
N ALA A 539 6.22 1.09 22.99
CA ALA A 539 6.51 0.23 21.84
C ALA A 539 7.05 1.05 20.67
N PHE A 540 6.37 2.15 20.35
CA PHE A 540 6.71 3.10 19.30
C PHE A 540 6.28 4.51 19.74
N ASP A 541 7.11 5.52 19.48
CA ASP A 541 6.70 6.93 19.59
C ASP A 541 5.97 7.42 18.32
N LYS A 542 5.62 8.71 18.26
CA LYS A 542 4.94 9.31 17.11
C LYS A 542 5.72 9.17 15.80
N ALA A 543 7.06 9.13 15.87
CA ALA A 543 7.93 8.92 14.72
C ALA A 543 8.20 7.42 14.48
N HIS A 544 7.42 6.55 15.11
CA HIS A 544 7.58 5.10 15.13
C HIS A 544 8.97 4.61 15.57
N LYS A 545 9.72 5.42 16.33
CA LYS A 545 10.97 4.98 16.93
C LYS A 545 10.69 4.14 18.15
N SER A 546 11.43 3.04 18.27
CA SER A 546 11.29 2.09 19.37
C SER A 546 12.46 2.19 20.35
N ASN A 547 12.27 1.70 21.58
CA ASN A 547 13.25 1.70 22.67
C ASN A 547 13.63 3.10 23.21
N THR A 548 12.90 4.16 22.85
CA THR A 548 13.21 5.53 23.30
C THR A 548 12.81 5.77 24.76
N TYR A 549 11.59 5.38 25.14
CA TYR A 549 10.99 5.76 26.42
C TYR A 549 10.58 4.55 27.26
N CYS A 550 10.85 4.65 28.56
CA CYS A 550 10.63 3.62 29.57
C CYS A 550 9.76 4.16 30.72
N LEU A 551 8.97 3.27 31.33
CA LEU A 551 8.38 3.52 32.66
C LEU A 551 9.49 3.61 33.70
N ASP A 552 9.47 4.68 34.46
CA ASP A 552 10.46 5.00 35.48
C ASP A 552 9.76 5.39 36.79
N THR A 553 10.33 5.00 37.92
CA THR A 553 9.86 5.45 39.23
C THR A 553 10.67 6.65 39.70
N GLN A 554 10.01 7.70 40.16
CA GLN A 554 10.65 8.91 40.70
C GLN A 554 10.10 9.25 42.09
N PRO A 555 10.93 9.68 43.06
CA PRO A 555 10.44 10.16 44.35
C PRO A 555 9.44 11.31 44.16
N SER A 556 8.29 11.26 44.84
CA SER A 556 7.35 12.38 44.88
C SER A 556 7.76 13.45 45.89
N ALA A 557 8.45 13.06 46.96
CA ALA A 557 9.16 13.88 47.94
C ALA A 557 10.13 13.00 48.76
N PRO A 558 11.08 13.56 49.52
CA PRO A 558 12.11 12.79 50.24
C PRO A 558 11.60 11.79 51.28
N THR A 559 10.37 11.97 51.79
CA THR A 559 9.78 11.15 52.87
C THR A 559 8.52 10.40 52.44
N ASP A 560 8.28 10.30 51.13
CA ASP A 560 7.01 9.78 50.64
C ASP A 560 6.92 8.26 50.72
N LYS A 561 5.70 7.79 51.00
CA LYS A 561 5.36 6.36 51.09
C LYS A 561 5.16 5.70 49.72
N PHE A 562 5.35 6.44 48.64
CA PHE A 562 5.12 6.02 47.26
C PHE A 562 6.12 6.69 46.32
N LEU A 563 6.23 6.17 45.10
CA LEU A 563 6.98 6.78 44.01
C LEU A 563 6.02 7.16 42.88
N ASN A 564 6.25 8.28 42.20
CA ASN A 564 5.55 8.59 40.95
C ASN A 564 6.00 7.61 39.87
N ILE A 565 5.06 7.17 39.02
CA ILE A 565 5.40 6.47 37.78
C ILE A 565 5.32 7.47 36.63
N VAL A 566 6.44 7.63 35.93
CA VAL A 566 6.61 8.63 34.88
C VAL A 566 7.26 8.03 33.64
N LEU A 567 7.17 8.77 32.54
CA LEU A 567 7.88 8.47 31.30
C LEU A 567 9.25 9.15 31.31
N ASN A 568 10.31 8.39 31.03
CA ASN A 568 11.67 8.90 30.83
C ASN A 568 12.38 8.16 29.70
N THR A 569 13.48 8.73 29.20
CA THR A 569 14.34 8.03 28.25
C THR A 569 14.85 6.72 28.87
N CYS A 570 14.86 5.65 28.09
CA CYS A 570 15.40 4.37 28.54
C CYS A 570 16.91 4.47 28.83
N GLU A 571 17.32 4.03 30.01
CA GLU A 571 18.72 4.02 30.45
C GLU A 571 19.12 2.59 30.80
N ALA A 572 20.15 2.06 30.12
CA ALA A 572 20.59 0.69 30.28
C ALA A 572 20.98 0.39 31.74
N GLY A 573 20.31 -0.60 32.35
CA GLY A 573 20.59 -1.04 33.72
C GLY A 573 20.09 -0.09 34.82
N LYS A 574 19.37 0.99 34.50
CA LYS A 574 18.84 1.90 35.51
C LYS A 574 17.81 1.19 36.39
N ALA A 575 18.12 1.06 37.67
CA ALA A 575 17.35 0.27 38.63
C ALA A 575 15.87 0.72 38.75
N SER A 576 15.61 2.02 38.70
CA SER A 576 14.26 2.58 38.78
C SER A 576 13.37 2.30 37.55
N GLN A 577 13.96 1.81 36.45
CA GLN A 577 13.26 1.41 35.22
C GLN A 577 13.10 -0.11 35.09
N GLN A 578 13.51 -0.88 36.11
CA GLN A 578 13.42 -2.33 36.09
C GLN A 578 12.13 -2.81 36.77
N TRP A 579 11.43 -3.70 36.08
CA TRP A 579 10.10 -4.20 36.41
C TRP A 579 10.07 -5.73 36.27
N THR A 580 9.22 -6.37 37.06
CA THR A 580 8.88 -7.79 36.95
C THR A 580 7.39 -7.98 37.23
N THR A 581 6.88 -9.19 37.05
CA THR A 581 5.49 -9.55 37.35
C THR A 581 5.46 -10.65 38.40
N ASN A 582 4.34 -10.79 39.11
CA ASN A 582 4.14 -11.85 40.10
C ASN A 582 2.82 -12.61 39.89
N ALA A 583 2.68 -13.76 40.58
CA ALA A 583 1.51 -14.64 40.49
C ALA A 583 0.17 -13.95 40.87
N ALA A 584 0.22 -12.84 41.60
CA ALA A 584 -0.95 -12.06 41.98
C ALA A 584 -1.39 -11.07 40.88
N GLY A 585 -0.68 -11.01 39.75
CA GLY A 585 -0.97 -10.10 38.63
C GLY A 585 -0.42 -8.68 38.84
N ASN A 586 0.48 -8.48 39.80
CA ASN A 586 1.12 -7.18 39.98
C ASN A 586 2.28 -6.97 39.01
N ILE A 587 2.52 -5.70 38.69
CA ILE A 587 3.74 -5.22 38.04
C ILE A 587 4.60 -4.57 39.12
N VAL A 588 5.78 -5.12 39.40
CA VAL A 588 6.63 -4.78 40.54
C VAL A 588 7.92 -4.11 40.06
N ASN A 589 8.24 -2.92 40.56
CA ASN A 589 9.54 -2.29 40.35
C ASN A 589 10.60 -3.04 41.16
N THR A 590 11.64 -3.54 40.52
CA THR A 590 12.61 -4.44 41.17
C THR A 590 13.55 -3.72 42.14
N ALA A 591 13.71 -2.39 42.01
CA ALA A 591 14.56 -1.61 42.90
C ALA A 591 13.87 -1.26 44.23
N SER A 592 12.61 -0.84 44.16
CA SER A 592 11.82 -0.44 45.34
C SER A 592 11.03 -1.58 45.96
N GLY A 593 10.70 -2.63 45.19
CA GLY A 593 9.75 -3.67 45.60
C GLY A 593 8.29 -3.21 45.58
N TYR A 594 7.99 -2.03 45.01
CA TYR A 594 6.65 -1.46 44.94
C TYR A 594 5.93 -1.83 43.64
N CYS A 595 4.61 -1.92 43.72
CA CYS A 595 3.72 -2.31 42.65
C CYS A 595 3.09 -1.10 41.95
N VAL A 596 2.86 -1.20 40.64
CA VAL A 596 2.04 -0.25 39.88
C VAL A 596 0.63 -0.24 40.45
N ASP A 597 0.20 0.93 40.93
CA ASP A 597 -1.02 1.14 41.68
C ASP A 597 -1.81 2.33 41.10
N ILE A 598 -3.12 2.15 40.94
CA ILE A 598 -4.04 3.25 40.59
C ILE A 598 -4.31 4.06 41.85
N ASN A 599 -3.86 5.32 41.86
CA ASN A 599 -3.89 6.18 43.05
C ASN A 599 -5.26 6.21 43.74
N GLY A 600 -5.27 5.78 45.01
CA GLY A 600 -6.46 5.76 45.86
C GLY A 600 -7.58 4.86 45.35
N GLY A 601 -7.30 3.94 44.41
CA GLY A 601 -8.32 3.12 43.75
C GLY A 601 -9.30 3.95 42.90
N THR A 602 -8.89 5.13 42.42
CA THR A 602 -9.76 6.02 41.65
C THR A 602 -9.81 5.60 40.18
N TYR A 603 -10.85 4.90 39.76
CA TYR A 603 -10.95 4.35 38.38
C TYR A 603 -11.42 5.36 37.32
N LYS A 604 -11.06 6.64 37.46
CA LYS A 604 -11.42 7.71 36.50
C LYS A 604 -10.28 7.94 35.51
N ASP A 605 -10.63 8.37 34.30
CA ASP A 605 -9.66 8.80 33.29
C ASP A 605 -8.79 9.94 33.83
N GLY A 606 -7.48 9.85 33.58
CA GLY A 606 -6.48 10.80 34.07
C GLY A 606 -5.98 10.54 35.50
N THR A 607 -6.46 9.48 36.16
CA THR A 607 -5.93 9.11 37.48
C THR A 607 -4.47 8.69 37.36
N LYS A 608 -3.58 9.30 38.14
CA LYS A 608 -2.15 8.97 38.14
C LYS A 608 -1.90 7.53 38.58
N LEU A 609 -0.95 6.87 37.93
CA LEU A 609 -0.36 5.64 38.42
C LEU A 609 0.86 5.96 39.28
N LEU A 610 1.03 5.20 40.35
CA LEU A 610 2.13 5.35 41.29
C LEU A 610 2.67 3.98 41.69
N ALA A 611 3.90 3.93 42.18
CA ALA A 611 4.49 2.73 42.75
C ALA A 611 4.24 2.73 44.26
N TYR A 612 3.46 1.76 44.75
CA TYR A 612 3.06 1.64 46.14
C TYR A 612 3.33 0.24 46.71
N THR A 613 3.23 0.07 48.03
CA THR A 613 3.38 -1.24 48.68
C THR A 613 2.45 -2.27 48.03
N CYS A 614 3.03 -3.41 47.63
CA CYS A 614 2.30 -4.49 46.96
C CYS A 614 1.29 -5.14 47.89
N GLY A 615 0.02 -5.15 47.49
CA GLY A 615 -1.04 -5.92 48.12
C GLY A 615 -1.17 -7.32 47.51
N ASN A 616 -1.90 -8.22 48.20
CA ASN A 616 -2.19 -9.55 47.68
C ASN A 616 -3.41 -9.51 46.75
N ALA A 617 -3.17 -9.54 45.43
CA ALA A 617 -4.22 -9.46 44.39
C ALA A 617 -5.17 -8.26 44.56
N GLN A 618 -4.65 -7.14 45.06
CA GLN A 618 -5.43 -5.93 45.30
C GLN A 618 -5.91 -5.34 43.96
N ALA A 619 -7.22 -5.13 43.81
CA ALA A 619 -7.86 -4.84 42.53
C ALA A 619 -7.25 -3.65 41.75
N ASN A 620 -6.79 -2.60 42.44
CA ASN A 620 -6.16 -1.42 41.83
C ASN A 620 -4.66 -1.61 41.50
N GLN A 621 -4.11 -2.81 41.73
CA GLN A 621 -2.71 -3.21 41.43
C GLN A 621 -2.61 -4.46 40.54
N VAL A 622 -3.74 -4.99 40.07
CA VAL A 622 -3.77 -6.16 39.17
C VAL A 622 -3.86 -5.70 37.72
N TRP A 623 -2.93 -6.13 36.88
CA TRP A 623 -2.81 -5.67 35.49
C TRP A 623 -2.80 -6.85 34.52
N GLY A 624 -3.70 -6.80 33.54
CA GLY A 624 -3.71 -7.66 32.37
C GLY A 624 -2.68 -7.16 31.35
N LEU A 625 -1.73 -8.03 31.01
CA LEU A 625 -0.65 -7.74 30.08
C LEU A 625 -1.03 -8.15 28.65
N PRO A 626 -0.36 -7.62 27.61
CA PRO A 626 -0.50 -8.10 26.24
C PRO A 626 -0.23 -9.62 26.18
N GLY A 627 -1.18 -10.38 25.62
CA GLY A 627 -1.06 -11.83 25.52
C GLY A 627 0.05 -12.31 24.56
N GLY A 628 0.43 -13.58 24.69
CA GLY A 628 1.28 -14.30 23.73
C GLY A 628 1.06 -15.82 23.79
N THR A 629 1.37 -16.52 22.70
CA THR A 629 1.51 -17.99 22.66
C THR A 629 2.99 -18.35 22.67
N ASN A 630 3.42 -18.99 23.77
CA ASN A 630 4.69 -19.66 24.06
C ASN A 630 6.01 -18.97 23.67
N GLY A 631 6.29 -17.87 24.38
CA GLY A 631 7.64 -17.38 24.68
C GLY A 631 7.73 -16.53 25.96
N VAL A 632 6.69 -16.61 26.81
CA VAL A 632 6.44 -15.98 28.13
C VAL A 632 6.47 -14.44 28.19
N TRP A 633 5.27 -13.87 28.28
CA TRP A 633 4.94 -12.98 29.38
C TRP A 633 3.88 -13.67 30.22
N GLU A 634 4.14 -13.85 31.51
CA GLU A 634 3.15 -14.33 32.47
C GLU A 634 2.94 -13.22 33.51
N VAL A 635 1.72 -13.05 34.05
CA VAL A 635 0.99 -14.08 34.78
C VAL A 635 -0.47 -14.27 34.33
N LYS A 636 -0.85 -15.53 34.13
CA LYS A 636 -2.24 -16.00 34.24
C LYS A 636 -2.58 -16.29 35.69
N LEU A 637 -3.78 -15.89 36.11
CA LEU A 637 -4.66 -16.79 36.84
C LEU A 637 -5.90 -17.02 35.99
#